data_AF-C3VUU5-F1
#
_entry.id   AF-C3VUU5-F1
#
_cell.length_a   1.000
_cell.length_b   1.000
_cell.length_c   1.000
_cell.angle_alpha   90.00
_cell.angle_beta   90.00
_cell.angle_gamma   90.00
#
_symmetry.space_group_name_H-M   'P 1'
#
loop_
_entity.id
_entity.type
_entity.pdbx_description
1 polymer ?
#
loop_
_entity_poly.entity_id
_entity_poly.type
_entity_poly.pdbx_seq_one_letter_code
_entity_poly.pdbx_strand_id
1 'polypeptide(L)'
;MSEEDQWRQQWNAKPVEELWASLQKGKSQSLLKKHLTEATYNKLKDKNTSLGGTLAQCISSGALHEGSKVGIYACDPAAYSDPDWKDLFNLVIQDYHTGNPANNVKHPNPSFGTDAEIDGLGDLDPSGQFVISTRVRVARSHKGMPFPPAAKKEDFEKMEKLACEGLSTLTGELAGTYYPLRGMDKATQNKMIEDHFLFRADDSVLGDAGGYSCWDTGRGIFHNKEKTFLTWLNEEDHFRFISMQKGGNLGQVYKRLASAIKHMETKMEFAKADGLGYLTFCPTNLGTTLRASVHVRVPMLSKDPKVLKDICAKYNLQPRGVHGEHSESKGGVYDISNKRRLGLTEYDAVNEMKNGVLEIIKEEAKLTWMPKQLNELWDNVSKSNSESLMKKYLTPDVYNKLKDKKTPLGGTLAHCINSGAIHLGSKVGIYACDPEAYTTFEDIFNNVIKAYHKVDKINHPVPTFGTEEQIKALENIDPENKMVLSTRIRVARSHQKYPFPPACTSEDFENMEADTVAALSTLTGELAGNYFPLAKMDSETQKQLILDHFLFRDDDDVLRDAGGYKYWDIGRGIFHNKDKTFLTWVNEEDHLRLISMQKGGDLGEVYRRLVKAINELEKKLTFAKRDGYGYLTFCPSNLGTTLRASVHMAIPNVSKQPNFKEFCEKYSIQPRGIHGEHSESEGGVYDLSNKRRLGLTEYAAVREMLDGVLAIKKWEEELAAKK
;
A
#
# COMPACT_ATOMS: atom_id res chain seq x y z
N MET A 1 -26.49 -24.00 18.42
CA MET A 1 -26.08 -22.82 19.22
C MET A 1 -24.87 -22.23 18.54
N SER A 2 -24.85 -20.93 18.27
CA SER A 2 -23.61 -20.29 17.83
C SER A 2 -22.57 -20.37 18.95
N GLU A 3 -21.28 -20.25 18.65
CA GLU A 3 -20.23 -20.13 19.67
C GLU A 3 -20.48 -18.95 20.63
N GLU A 4 -21.26 -17.96 20.22
CA GLU A 4 -21.63 -16.81 21.07
C GLU A 4 -22.71 -17.15 22.12
N ASP A 5 -23.58 -18.14 21.85
CA ASP A 5 -24.70 -18.48 22.73
C ASP A 5 -24.23 -18.98 24.11
N GLN A 6 -23.03 -19.58 24.17
CA GLN A 6 -22.44 -20.04 25.44
C GLN A 6 -22.11 -18.89 26.39
N TRP A 7 -21.84 -17.70 25.85
CA TRP A 7 -21.44 -16.51 26.62
C TRP A 7 -22.63 -15.68 27.11
N ARG A 8 -23.86 -16.03 26.70
CA ARG A 8 -25.07 -15.27 27.08
C ARG A 8 -25.47 -15.39 28.53
N GLN A 9 -24.91 -16.36 29.23
CA GLN A 9 -25.15 -16.59 30.65
C GLN A 9 -24.14 -15.85 31.51
N GLN A 10 -24.43 -15.72 32.80
CA GLN A 10 -23.46 -15.21 33.77
C GLN A 10 -22.24 -16.14 33.78
N TRP A 11 -21.06 -15.58 33.50
CA TRP A 11 -19.83 -16.33 33.61
C TRP A 11 -19.45 -16.54 35.08
N ASN A 12 -18.98 -17.73 35.40
CA ASN A 12 -18.44 -18.08 36.70
C ASN A 12 -17.06 -18.72 36.49
N ALA A 13 -16.07 -18.24 37.22
CA ALA A 13 -14.77 -18.88 37.25
C ALA A 13 -14.88 -20.31 37.82
N LYS A 14 -13.98 -21.19 37.38
CA LYS A 14 -13.79 -22.48 38.04
C LYS A 14 -13.33 -22.29 39.50
N PRO A 15 -13.49 -23.31 40.37
CA PRO A 15 -12.97 -23.25 41.73
C PRO A 15 -11.49 -22.87 41.75
N VAL A 16 -11.11 -22.00 42.69
CA VAL A 16 -9.76 -21.43 42.74
C VAL A 16 -8.69 -22.52 42.94
N GLU A 17 -9.04 -23.62 43.62
CA GLU A 17 -8.19 -24.79 43.83
C GLU A 17 -7.90 -25.54 42.53
N GLU A 18 -8.89 -25.66 41.64
CA GLU A 18 -8.72 -26.30 40.33
C GLU A 18 -7.80 -25.44 39.45
N LEU A 19 -8.03 -24.14 39.43
CA LEU A 19 -7.21 -23.19 38.66
C LEU A 19 -5.76 -23.16 39.17
N TRP A 20 -5.57 -23.15 40.49
CA TRP A 20 -4.24 -23.26 41.10
C TRP A 20 -3.55 -24.58 40.74
N ALA A 21 -4.25 -25.70 40.87
CA ALA A 21 -3.70 -27.00 40.51
C ALA A 21 -3.34 -27.09 39.02
N SER A 22 -4.16 -26.50 38.13
CA SER A 22 -3.87 -26.39 36.70
C SER A 22 -2.60 -25.58 36.45
N LEU A 23 -2.47 -24.42 37.09
CA LEU A 23 -1.32 -23.53 36.94
C LEU A 23 -0.01 -24.19 37.42
N GLN A 24 -0.06 -24.94 38.53
CA GLN A 24 1.09 -25.66 39.09
C GLN A 24 1.52 -26.85 38.23
N LYS A 25 0.57 -27.65 37.75
CA LYS A 25 0.84 -28.83 36.91
C LYS A 25 1.21 -28.45 35.47
N GLY A 26 0.67 -27.35 34.96
CA GLY A 26 0.81 -26.93 33.58
C GLY A 26 2.20 -26.38 33.25
N LYS A 27 2.48 -26.21 31.95
CA LYS A 27 3.77 -25.71 31.43
C LYS A 27 3.83 -24.20 31.23
N SER A 28 2.80 -23.47 31.67
CA SER A 28 2.71 -22.01 31.55
C SER A 28 4.01 -21.32 31.95
N GLN A 29 4.41 -20.30 31.18
CA GLN A 29 5.53 -19.41 31.47
C GLN A 29 5.03 -17.98 31.77
N SER A 30 3.76 -17.86 32.16
CA SER A 30 3.10 -16.58 32.42
C SER A 30 3.71 -15.84 33.61
N LEU A 31 3.62 -14.51 33.59
CA LEU A 31 3.95 -13.68 34.76
C LEU A 31 3.09 -14.03 35.98
N LEU A 32 1.83 -14.42 35.77
CA LEU A 32 0.98 -14.96 36.82
C LEU A 32 1.66 -16.14 37.53
N LYS A 33 2.08 -17.17 36.78
CA LYS A 33 2.72 -18.35 37.37
C LYS A 33 4.03 -18.00 38.08
N LYS A 34 4.79 -17.04 37.53
CA LYS A 34 6.04 -16.55 38.13
C LYS A 34 5.81 -15.90 39.50
N HIS A 35 4.73 -15.14 39.67
CA HIS A 35 4.52 -14.26 40.84
C HIS A 35 3.46 -14.75 41.83
N LEU A 36 2.53 -15.61 41.42
CA LEU A 36 1.57 -16.24 42.33
C LEU A 36 2.24 -17.40 43.08
N THR A 37 2.93 -17.06 44.16
CA THR A 37 3.53 -18.06 45.07
C THR A 37 2.45 -18.80 45.86
N GLU A 38 2.78 -19.97 46.41
CA GLU A 38 1.87 -20.71 47.31
C GLU A 38 1.46 -19.88 48.54
N ALA A 39 2.37 -19.08 49.08
CA ALA A 39 2.07 -18.17 50.19
C ALA A 39 1.05 -17.09 49.77
N THR A 40 1.25 -16.47 48.60
CA THR A 40 0.32 -15.48 48.04
C THR A 40 -1.04 -16.12 47.72
N TYR A 41 -1.05 -17.31 47.14
CA TYR A 41 -2.27 -18.07 46.87
C TYR A 41 -3.06 -18.34 48.15
N ASN A 42 -2.42 -18.91 49.18
CA ASN A 42 -3.08 -19.20 50.45
C ASN A 42 -3.58 -17.94 51.17
N LYS A 43 -2.90 -16.80 51.00
CA LYS A 43 -3.35 -15.50 51.53
C LYS A 43 -4.64 -15.00 50.85
N LEU A 44 -4.82 -15.28 49.55
CA LEU A 44 -5.84 -14.65 48.70
C LEU A 44 -7.03 -15.54 48.35
N LYS A 45 -6.88 -16.87 48.37
CA LYS A 45 -7.88 -17.82 47.84
C LYS A 45 -9.29 -17.69 48.45
N ASP A 46 -9.37 -17.32 49.74
CA ASP A 46 -10.62 -17.17 50.49
C ASP A 46 -11.03 -15.69 50.70
N LYS A 47 -10.31 -14.75 50.08
CA LYS A 47 -10.56 -13.31 50.20
C LYS A 47 -11.31 -12.78 49.00
N ASN A 48 -12.06 -11.72 49.25
CA ASN A 48 -12.67 -10.89 48.22
C ASN A 48 -12.00 -9.52 48.19
N THR A 49 -12.03 -8.86 47.04
CA THR A 49 -11.75 -7.42 46.95
C THR A 49 -12.87 -6.64 47.66
N SER A 50 -12.65 -5.35 47.88
CA SER A 50 -13.66 -4.42 48.41
C SER A 50 -14.89 -4.27 47.50
N LEU A 51 -14.80 -4.70 46.22
CA LEU A 51 -15.93 -4.76 45.28
C LEU A 51 -16.49 -6.18 45.07
N GLY A 52 -16.00 -7.17 45.82
CA GLY A 52 -16.52 -8.53 45.82
C GLY A 52 -15.92 -9.47 44.78
N GLY A 53 -14.88 -9.04 44.06
CA GLY A 53 -14.12 -9.89 43.15
C GLY A 53 -13.25 -10.92 43.86
N THR A 54 -12.91 -12.01 43.17
CA THR A 54 -12.25 -13.21 43.73
C THR A 54 -10.96 -13.57 42.98
N LEU A 55 -10.11 -14.40 43.59
CA LEU A 55 -8.82 -14.76 42.99
C LEU A 55 -9.05 -15.65 41.77
N ALA A 56 -10.06 -16.53 41.84
CA ALA A 56 -10.47 -17.38 40.73
C ALA A 56 -10.75 -16.58 39.46
N GLN A 57 -11.51 -15.48 39.58
CA GLN A 57 -11.79 -14.59 38.46
C GLN A 57 -10.52 -13.98 37.85
N CYS A 58 -9.55 -13.59 38.68
CA CYS A 58 -8.31 -12.97 38.20
C CYS A 58 -7.39 -13.95 37.46
N ILE A 59 -7.33 -15.21 37.90
CA ILE A 59 -6.33 -16.19 37.43
C ILE A 59 -6.85 -17.17 36.38
N SER A 60 -8.17 -17.19 36.15
CA SER A 60 -8.84 -18.19 35.30
C SER A 60 -8.19 -18.35 33.93
N SER A 61 -8.03 -17.25 33.20
CA SER A 61 -7.45 -17.27 31.85
C SER A 61 -6.01 -17.80 31.83
N GLY A 62 -5.13 -17.38 32.73
CA GLY A 62 -3.75 -17.88 32.78
C GLY A 62 -3.62 -19.34 33.21
N ALA A 63 -4.57 -19.83 34.03
CA ALA A 63 -4.62 -21.23 34.46
C ALA A 63 -5.19 -22.16 33.38
N LEU A 64 -6.01 -21.65 32.46
CA LEU A 64 -6.61 -22.41 31.35
C LEU A 64 -5.82 -22.32 30.05
N HIS A 65 -5.01 -21.26 29.88
CA HIS A 65 -4.20 -21.04 28.68
C HIS A 65 -2.70 -21.02 29.00
N GLU A 66 -2.02 -22.15 28.80
CA GLU A 66 -0.57 -22.25 29.04
C GLU A 66 0.27 -21.29 28.18
N GLY A 67 -0.24 -20.89 27.02
CA GLY A 67 0.42 -19.94 26.10
C GLY A 67 0.37 -18.48 26.54
N SER A 68 -0.40 -18.14 27.57
CA SER A 68 -0.55 -16.77 28.08
C SER A 68 0.79 -16.22 28.60
N LYS A 69 1.19 -15.04 28.12
CA LYS A 69 2.42 -14.36 28.57
C LYS A 69 2.26 -13.68 29.93
N VAL A 70 1.08 -13.10 30.19
CA VAL A 70 0.78 -12.40 31.44
C VAL A 70 -0.07 -13.28 32.36
N GLY A 71 -1.22 -13.74 31.87
CA GLY A 71 -2.04 -14.76 32.52
C GLY A 71 -2.93 -14.28 33.67
N ILE A 72 -2.92 -13.00 34.02
CA ILE A 72 -3.79 -12.43 35.06
C ILE A 72 -4.58 -11.24 34.50
N TYR A 73 -5.84 -11.17 34.89
CA TYR A 73 -6.72 -10.03 34.67
C TYR A 73 -7.24 -9.54 36.03
N ALA A 74 -7.59 -8.27 36.14
CA ALA A 74 -8.22 -7.76 37.35
C ALA A 74 -9.72 -8.09 37.34
N CYS A 75 -10.26 -8.61 38.44
CA CYS A 75 -11.70 -8.85 38.56
C CYS A 75 -12.50 -7.55 38.68
N ASP A 76 -11.89 -6.51 39.27
CA ASP A 76 -12.43 -5.17 39.43
C ASP A 76 -11.28 -4.17 39.69
N PRO A 77 -11.54 -2.85 39.70
CA PRO A 77 -10.51 -1.85 39.99
C PRO A 77 -9.84 -1.97 41.37
N ALA A 78 -10.52 -2.56 42.36
CA ALA A 78 -10.01 -2.66 43.73
C ALA A 78 -8.87 -3.68 43.85
N ALA A 79 -8.81 -4.68 42.97
CA ALA A 79 -7.70 -5.64 42.89
C ALA A 79 -6.30 -4.99 42.81
N TYR A 80 -6.20 -3.78 42.24
CA TYR A 80 -4.95 -3.03 42.13
C TYR A 80 -4.55 -2.26 43.40
N SER A 81 -5.50 -1.98 44.30
CA SER A 81 -5.29 -1.06 45.43
C SER A 81 -5.50 -1.70 46.80
N ASP A 82 -6.29 -2.77 46.88
CA ASP A 82 -6.57 -3.45 48.15
C ASP A 82 -5.28 -4.01 48.77
N PRO A 83 -5.04 -3.81 50.08
CA PRO A 83 -3.77 -4.15 50.73
C PRO A 83 -3.36 -5.62 50.60
N ASP A 84 -4.33 -6.52 50.51
CA ASP A 84 -4.06 -7.94 50.36
C ASP A 84 -3.61 -8.32 48.95
N TRP A 85 -4.12 -7.62 47.93
CA TRP A 85 -4.07 -7.98 46.52
C TRP A 85 -2.99 -7.25 45.74
N LYS A 86 -2.78 -5.97 46.07
CA LYS A 86 -1.93 -5.05 45.30
C LYS A 86 -0.52 -5.56 45.06
N ASP A 87 0.03 -6.35 45.99
CA ASP A 87 1.41 -6.84 45.88
C ASP A 87 1.58 -7.82 44.71
N LEU A 88 0.61 -8.74 44.50
CA LEU A 88 0.63 -9.67 43.37
C LEU A 88 0.54 -8.91 42.04
N PHE A 89 -0.42 -7.99 41.94
CA PHE A 89 -0.59 -7.18 40.73
C PHE A 89 0.63 -6.30 40.48
N ASN A 90 1.19 -5.66 41.50
CA ASN A 90 2.37 -4.82 41.35
C ASN A 90 3.58 -5.61 40.85
N LEU A 91 3.83 -6.84 41.34
CA LEU A 91 4.89 -7.70 40.81
C LEU A 91 4.71 -7.97 39.32
N VAL A 92 3.49 -8.35 38.89
CA VAL A 92 3.18 -8.60 37.48
C VAL A 92 3.31 -7.34 36.63
N ILE A 93 2.79 -6.21 37.11
CA ILE A 93 2.83 -4.91 36.42
C ILE A 93 4.27 -4.48 36.20
N GLN A 94 5.10 -4.48 37.25
CA GLN A 94 6.48 -4.01 37.16
C GLN A 94 7.31 -4.95 36.28
N ASP A 95 7.09 -6.27 36.36
CA ASP A 95 7.77 -7.22 35.47
C ASP A 95 7.37 -7.02 34.00
N TYR A 96 6.08 -6.85 33.70
CA TYR A 96 5.62 -6.62 32.32
C TYR A 96 6.13 -5.29 31.75
N HIS A 97 5.97 -4.18 32.47
CA HIS A 97 6.25 -2.83 31.96
C HIS A 97 7.74 -2.48 32.01
N THR A 98 8.54 -3.18 32.81
CA THR A 98 9.96 -2.84 33.02
C THR A 98 10.93 -4.01 32.82
N GLY A 99 10.44 -5.24 32.71
CA GLY A 99 11.26 -6.45 32.68
C GLY A 99 11.84 -6.84 34.04
N ASN A 100 11.47 -6.15 35.12
CA ASN A 100 11.96 -6.40 36.46
C ASN A 100 10.88 -6.17 37.53
N PRO A 101 10.43 -7.21 38.27
CA PRO A 101 9.41 -7.06 39.30
C PRO A 101 9.83 -6.22 40.51
N ALA A 102 11.14 -6.00 40.71
CA ALA A 102 11.67 -5.18 41.81
C ALA A 102 11.66 -3.67 41.48
N ASN A 103 11.36 -3.28 40.25
CA ASN A 103 11.20 -1.89 39.89
C ASN A 103 9.92 -1.30 40.51
N ASN A 104 9.83 0.02 40.50
CA ASN A 104 8.67 0.75 41.01
C ASN A 104 8.38 1.96 40.12
N VAL A 105 8.20 1.72 38.82
CA VAL A 105 7.84 2.77 37.88
C VAL A 105 6.46 3.29 38.26
N LYS A 106 6.40 4.57 38.60
CA LYS A 106 5.15 5.27 38.93
C LYS A 106 4.65 6.04 37.71
N HIS A 107 3.35 5.98 37.48
CA HIS A 107 2.68 6.76 36.46
C HIS A 107 2.54 8.23 36.88
N PRO A 108 2.86 9.19 36.00
CA PRO A 108 2.63 10.61 36.26
C PRO A 108 1.13 10.94 36.25
N ASN A 109 0.78 12.19 36.57
CA ASN A 109 -0.58 12.68 36.34
C ASN A 109 -0.89 12.64 34.83
N PRO A 110 -2.10 12.22 34.43
CA PRO A 110 -2.52 12.23 33.04
C PRO A 110 -2.36 13.62 32.41
N SER A 111 -1.86 13.64 31.17
CA SER A 111 -1.73 14.86 30.39
C SER A 111 -1.73 14.51 28.91
N PHE A 112 -2.74 15.02 28.20
CA PHE A 112 -2.77 14.97 26.75
C PHE A 112 -1.82 16.01 26.10
N GLY A 113 -1.21 16.90 26.89
CA GLY A 113 -0.45 18.04 26.39
C GLY A 113 -1.32 19.29 26.19
N THR A 114 -0.65 20.40 25.93
CA THR A 114 -1.24 21.69 25.56
C THR A 114 -1.74 21.67 24.11
N ASP A 115 -2.60 22.62 23.73
CA ASP A 115 -3.10 22.70 22.35
C ASP A 115 -1.96 22.93 21.35
N ALA A 116 -0.94 23.72 21.71
CA ALA A 116 0.23 23.96 20.88
C ALA A 116 1.08 22.68 20.67
N GLU A 117 1.23 21.86 21.71
CA GLU A 117 1.90 20.56 21.63
C GLU A 117 1.13 19.57 20.74
N ILE A 118 -0.20 19.53 20.87
CA ILE A 118 -1.08 18.68 20.06
C ILE A 118 -1.03 19.10 18.59
N ASP A 119 -1.16 20.40 18.32
CA ASP A 119 -1.09 20.94 16.96
C ASP A 119 0.32 20.69 16.36
N GLY A 120 1.35 20.74 17.20
CA GLY A 120 2.74 20.40 16.84
C GLY A 120 2.99 18.93 16.50
N LEU A 121 2.08 17.99 16.81
CA LEU A 121 2.19 16.61 16.35
C LEU A 121 2.11 16.53 14.81
N GLY A 122 1.24 17.34 14.20
CA GLY A 122 1.15 17.55 12.76
C GLY A 122 0.82 16.29 11.94
N ASP A 123 1.05 16.40 10.62
CA ASP A 123 1.02 15.29 9.69
C ASP A 123 2.41 14.67 9.55
N LEU A 124 2.50 13.38 9.87
CA LEU A 124 3.73 12.59 9.82
C LEU A 124 4.20 12.36 8.38
N ASP A 125 3.28 12.42 7.42
CA ASP A 125 3.56 12.22 6.01
C ASP A 125 2.60 13.04 5.13
N PRO A 126 2.87 14.35 4.97
CA PRO A 126 2.05 15.23 4.12
C PRO A 126 2.02 14.80 2.65
N SER A 127 2.97 13.97 2.21
CA SER A 127 3.01 13.45 0.84
C SER A 127 1.99 12.33 0.62
N GLY A 128 1.63 11.60 1.68
CA GLY A 128 0.77 10.41 1.66
C GLY A 128 1.43 9.15 1.11
N GLN A 129 2.75 9.19 0.83
CA GLN A 129 3.49 8.09 0.23
C GLN A 129 3.70 6.91 1.18
N PHE A 130 3.93 7.18 2.45
CA PHE A 130 4.32 6.20 3.46
C PHE A 130 3.15 5.86 4.40
N VAL A 131 2.45 6.84 4.96
CA VAL A 131 1.41 6.56 5.98
C VAL A 131 0.04 6.33 5.32
N ILE A 132 -0.50 5.12 5.50
CA ILE A 132 -1.82 4.72 5.00
C ILE A 132 -2.93 5.28 5.90
N SER A 133 -2.76 5.13 7.21
CA SER A 133 -3.75 5.53 8.20
C SER A 133 -3.12 5.72 9.57
N THR A 134 -3.73 6.59 10.36
CA THR A 134 -3.34 6.90 11.73
C THR A 134 -4.49 6.57 12.67
N ARG A 135 -4.18 5.95 13.80
CA ARG A 135 -5.16 5.55 14.81
C ARG A 135 -4.61 5.73 16.22
N VAL A 136 -5.37 6.36 17.10
CA VAL A 136 -5.07 6.47 18.52
C VAL A 136 -6.24 5.92 19.32
N ARG A 137 -5.97 5.04 20.29
CA ARG A 137 -6.97 4.52 21.21
C ARG A 137 -6.56 4.67 22.66
N VAL A 138 -7.55 4.78 23.54
CA VAL A 138 -7.41 4.68 25.00
C VAL A 138 -8.52 3.80 25.56
N ALA A 139 -8.27 3.19 26.70
CA ALA A 139 -9.26 2.48 27.50
C ALA A 139 -9.64 3.31 28.73
N ARG A 140 -10.89 3.24 29.15
CA ARG A 140 -11.37 3.88 30.38
C ARG A 140 -12.38 2.99 31.08
N SER A 141 -12.33 3.00 32.40
CA SER A 141 -13.19 2.19 33.26
C SER A 141 -13.90 3.08 34.24
N HIS A 142 -15.23 2.98 34.36
CA HIS A 142 -15.98 3.73 35.36
C HIS A 142 -15.50 3.44 36.80
N LYS A 143 -15.40 4.48 37.63
CA LYS A 143 -15.03 4.37 39.04
C LYS A 143 -16.16 3.71 39.85
N GLY A 144 -15.83 2.65 40.60
CA GLY A 144 -16.81 1.96 41.45
C GLY A 144 -17.73 0.97 40.71
N MET A 145 -17.39 0.59 39.47
CA MET A 145 -18.03 -0.53 38.78
C MET A 145 -17.03 -1.69 38.61
N PRO A 146 -17.48 -2.95 38.73
CA PRO A 146 -16.64 -4.13 38.53
C PRO A 146 -16.22 -4.28 37.05
N PHE A 147 -15.14 -5.00 36.78
CA PHE A 147 -14.80 -5.42 35.42
C PHE A 147 -15.66 -6.61 34.97
N PRO A 148 -15.69 -6.98 33.67
CA PRO A 148 -16.55 -8.04 33.15
C PRO A 148 -16.62 -9.36 33.95
N PRO A 149 -15.52 -9.94 34.50
CA PRO A 149 -15.63 -11.18 35.28
C PRO A 149 -16.38 -11.07 36.61
N ALA A 150 -16.40 -9.90 37.24
CA ALA A 150 -17.13 -9.66 38.49
C ALA A 150 -18.45 -8.91 38.28
N ALA A 151 -18.65 -8.35 37.09
CA ALA A 151 -19.88 -7.69 36.70
C ALA A 151 -21.05 -8.68 36.58
N LYS A 152 -22.20 -8.24 37.07
CA LYS A 152 -23.48 -8.89 36.84
C LYS A 152 -24.19 -8.26 35.66
N LYS A 153 -25.23 -8.92 35.17
CA LYS A 153 -26.06 -8.41 34.06
C LYS A 153 -26.52 -6.96 34.30
N GLU A 154 -26.94 -6.62 35.51
CA GLU A 154 -27.42 -5.29 35.87
C GLU A 154 -26.30 -4.24 35.82
N ASP A 155 -25.04 -4.63 36.06
CA ASP A 155 -23.89 -3.73 35.93
C ASP A 155 -23.63 -3.37 34.47
N PHE A 156 -23.74 -4.34 33.55
CA PHE A 156 -23.62 -4.08 32.11
C PHE A 156 -24.71 -3.13 31.60
N GLU A 157 -25.98 -3.35 31.99
CA GLU A 157 -27.11 -2.49 31.64
C GLU A 157 -26.94 -1.07 32.23
N LYS A 158 -26.46 -0.97 33.46
CA LYS A 158 -26.16 0.31 34.11
C LYS A 158 -25.03 1.06 33.40
N MET A 159 -23.95 0.38 33.01
CA MET A 159 -22.83 0.99 32.29
C MET A 159 -23.28 1.47 30.90
N GLU A 160 -24.13 0.70 30.21
CA GLU A 160 -24.72 1.11 28.93
C GLU A 160 -25.56 2.37 29.05
N LYS A 161 -26.41 2.45 30.07
CA LYS A 161 -27.20 3.66 30.31
C LYS A 161 -26.32 4.89 30.52
N LEU A 162 -25.32 4.79 31.40
CA LEU A 162 -24.36 5.88 31.67
C LEU A 162 -23.56 6.26 30.43
N ALA A 163 -23.15 5.27 29.63
CA ALA A 163 -22.47 5.49 28.35
C ALA A 163 -23.35 6.24 27.36
N CYS A 164 -24.61 5.83 27.17
CA CYS A 164 -25.55 6.49 26.28
C CYS A 164 -25.82 7.94 26.71
N GLU A 165 -26.05 8.17 28.01
CA GLU A 165 -26.24 9.50 28.58
C GLU A 165 -25.02 10.39 28.30
N GLY A 166 -23.79 9.90 28.58
CA GLY A 166 -22.56 10.65 28.30
C GLY A 166 -22.33 10.90 26.81
N LEU A 167 -22.39 9.86 25.98
CA LEU A 167 -22.11 9.93 24.54
C LEU A 167 -23.12 10.79 23.78
N SER A 168 -24.38 10.83 24.22
CA SER A 168 -25.42 11.69 23.62
C SER A 168 -25.12 13.18 23.75
N THR A 169 -24.23 13.57 24.67
CA THR A 169 -23.81 14.97 24.88
C THR A 169 -22.64 15.39 24.00
N LEU A 170 -22.06 14.48 23.20
CA LEU A 170 -21.03 14.82 22.22
C LEU A 170 -21.65 15.64 21.09
N THR A 171 -21.01 16.75 20.72
CA THR A 171 -21.48 17.70 19.70
C THR A 171 -20.44 17.92 18.60
N GLY A 172 -20.77 18.69 17.58
CA GLY A 172 -19.86 19.01 16.47
C GLY A 172 -19.38 17.77 15.72
N GLU A 173 -18.08 17.66 15.48
CA GLU A 173 -17.49 16.50 14.79
C GLU A 173 -17.61 15.18 15.57
N LEU A 174 -17.85 15.24 16.88
CA LEU A 174 -17.96 14.07 17.75
C LEU A 174 -19.40 13.56 17.88
N ALA A 175 -20.39 14.32 17.39
CA ALA A 175 -21.78 13.89 17.40
C ALA A 175 -21.97 12.61 16.57
N GLY A 176 -22.72 11.66 17.11
CA GLY A 176 -22.80 10.32 16.55
C GLY A 176 -24.02 9.54 17.00
N THR A 177 -23.97 8.23 16.74
CA THR A 177 -25.06 7.31 17.04
C THR A 177 -24.50 6.11 17.80
N TYR A 178 -25.22 5.69 18.83
CA TYR A 178 -24.95 4.46 19.58
C TYR A 178 -25.80 3.33 19.01
N TYR A 179 -25.19 2.16 18.86
CA TYR A 179 -25.79 0.95 18.35
C TYR A 179 -25.55 -0.17 19.38
N PRO A 180 -26.59 -0.62 20.10
CA PRO A 180 -26.47 -1.78 20.97
C PRO A 180 -26.18 -3.01 20.13
N LEU A 181 -25.35 -3.93 20.62
CA LEU A 181 -25.15 -5.23 19.98
C LEU A 181 -26.44 -6.04 20.00
N ARG A 182 -27.12 -6.01 21.16
CA ARG A 182 -28.39 -6.70 21.34
C ARG A 182 -29.48 -6.11 20.45
N GLY A 183 -29.98 -6.94 19.55
CA GLY A 183 -31.03 -6.56 18.59
C GLY A 183 -30.51 -5.81 17.37
N MET A 184 -29.18 -5.70 17.17
CA MET A 184 -28.61 -5.18 15.94
C MET A 184 -28.99 -6.07 14.75
N ASP A 185 -29.53 -5.47 13.69
CA ASP A 185 -29.89 -6.22 12.49
C ASP A 185 -28.65 -6.62 11.68
N LYS A 186 -28.80 -7.66 10.84
CA LYS A 186 -27.69 -8.21 10.05
C LYS A 186 -27.09 -7.23 9.05
N ALA A 187 -27.88 -6.31 8.49
CA ALA A 187 -27.35 -5.35 7.52
C ALA A 187 -26.43 -4.34 8.23
N THR A 188 -26.84 -3.87 9.41
CA THR A 188 -25.99 -3.03 10.28
C THR A 188 -24.74 -3.78 10.74
N GLN A 189 -24.88 -5.04 11.18
CA GLN A 189 -23.73 -5.88 11.56
C GLN A 189 -22.74 -6.04 10.40
N ASN A 190 -23.20 -6.42 9.21
CA ASN A 190 -22.34 -6.60 8.03
C ASN A 190 -21.61 -5.30 7.68
N LYS A 191 -22.31 -4.16 7.72
CA LYS A 191 -21.71 -2.85 7.50
C LYS A 191 -20.63 -2.52 8.53
N MET A 192 -20.87 -2.81 9.81
CA MET A 192 -19.87 -2.61 10.86
C MET A 192 -18.67 -3.57 10.73
N ILE A 193 -18.86 -4.77 10.18
CA ILE A 193 -17.75 -5.69 9.87
C ILE A 193 -16.91 -5.12 8.72
N GLU A 194 -17.55 -4.66 7.65
CA GLU A 194 -16.90 -4.02 6.50
C GLU A 194 -16.13 -2.76 6.91
N ASP A 195 -16.69 -1.96 7.82
CA ASP A 195 -16.04 -0.77 8.38
C ASP A 195 -14.94 -1.11 9.43
N HIS A 196 -14.79 -2.39 9.81
CA HIS A 196 -13.93 -2.87 10.89
C HIS A 196 -14.26 -2.29 12.28
N PHE A 197 -15.54 -2.02 12.54
CA PHE A 197 -16.06 -1.44 13.79
C PHE A 197 -16.65 -2.47 14.74
N LEU A 198 -17.14 -3.60 14.24
CA LEU A 198 -17.77 -4.64 15.06
C LEU A 198 -16.72 -5.49 15.80
N PHE A 199 -16.87 -5.63 17.11
CA PHE A 199 -16.14 -6.62 17.92
C PHE A 199 -17.00 -7.86 18.15
N ARG A 200 -16.35 -9.00 18.42
CA ARG A 200 -16.98 -10.33 18.52
C ARG A 200 -16.52 -11.07 19.77
N ALA A 201 -17.25 -12.11 20.13
CA ALA A 201 -16.91 -13.01 21.24
C ALA A 201 -16.11 -14.24 20.73
N ASP A 202 -14.95 -14.00 20.12
CA ASP A 202 -14.15 -15.01 19.42
C ASP A 202 -12.73 -15.22 19.98
N ASP A 203 -12.34 -14.50 21.04
CA ASP A 203 -11.08 -14.72 21.76
C ASP A 203 -11.32 -15.57 23.01
N SER A 204 -10.91 -16.85 22.96
CA SER A 204 -11.04 -17.76 24.11
C SER A 204 -10.29 -17.27 25.35
N VAL A 205 -9.15 -16.59 25.18
CA VAL A 205 -8.34 -16.08 26.31
C VAL A 205 -9.11 -15.02 27.08
N LEU A 206 -9.82 -14.14 26.37
CA LEU A 206 -10.70 -13.15 26.95
C LEU A 206 -11.99 -13.77 27.52
N GLY A 207 -12.57 -14.75 26.82
CA GLY A 207 -13.74 -15.51 27.28
C GLY A 207 -13.50 -16.21 28.62
N ASP A 208 -12.38 -16.93 28.75
CA ASP A 208 -11.97 -17.63 29.98
C ASP A 208 -11.46 -16.68 31.08
N ALA A 209 -11.26 -15.39 30.77
CA ALA A 209 -11.08 -14.32 31.74
C ALA A 209 -12.41 -13.71 32.21
N GLY A 210 -13.56 -14.18 31.72
CA GLY A 210 -14.88 -13.60 31.99
C GLY A 210 -15.22 -12.36 31.17
N GLY A 211 -14.40 -12.02 30.18
CA GLY A 211 -14.58 -10.85 29.31
C GLY A 211 -15.88 -10.88 28.50
N TYR A 212 -16.43 -12.07 28.24
CA TYR A 212 -17.69 -12.26 27.51
C TYR A 212 -18.91 -12.56 28.39
N SER A 213 -18.80 -12.39 29.72
CA SER A 213 -19.95 -12.58 30.63
C SER A 213 -21.18 -11.80 30.14
N CYS A 214 -22.34 -12.47 30.18
CA CYS A 214 -23.64 -11.90 29.80
C CYS A 214 -23.72 -11.34 28.37
N TRP A 215 -22.98 -11.90 27.41
CA TRP A 215 -23.05 -11.49 25.99
C TRP A 215 -24.51 -11.55 25.48
N ASP A 216 -25.06 -10.60 24.73
CA ASP A 216 -24.62 -9.32 24.21
C ASP A 216 -25.17 -8.12 25.02
N THR A 217 -25.58 -8.36 26.27
CA THR A 217 -26.28 -7.36 27.11
C THR A 217 -25.35 -6.22 27.54
N GLY A 218 -25.81 -4.97 27.40
CA GLY A 218 -25.04 -3.78 27.80
C GLY A 218 -23.81 -3.51 26.94
N ARG A 219 -23.68 -4.18 25.79
CA ARG A 219 -22.55 -4.02 24.86
C ARG A 219 -23.01 -3.28 23.62
N GLY A 220 -22.14 -2.44 23.07
CA GLY A 220 -22.47 -1.70 21.87
C GLY A 220 -21.35 -0.85 21.34
N ILE A 221 -21.65 -0.18 20.24
CA ILE A 221 -20.70 0.62 19.49
C ILE A 221 -21.30 1.99 19.28
N PHE A 222 -20.53 3.02 19.56
CA PHE A 222 -20.83 4.37 19.11
C PHE A 222 -19.85 4.78 18.04
N HIS A 223 -20.30 5.50 17.02
CA HIS A 223 -19.40 6.21 16.11
C HIS A 223 -19.99 7.56 15.69
N ASN A 224 -19.11 8.51 15.40
CA ASN A 224 -19.51 9.81 14.84
C ASN A 224 -19.94 9.67 13.37
N LYS A 225 -20.55 10.74 12.84
CA LYS A 225 -21.05 10.77 11.44
C LYS A 225 -19.97 10.46 10.41
N GLU A 226 -18.78 11.02 10.61
CA GLU A 226 -17.63 10.88 9.70
C GLU A 226 -16.88 9.55 9.88
N LYS A 227 -17.28 8.70 10.83
CA LYS A 227 -16.62 7.42 11.13
C LYS A 227 -15.12 7.56 11.49
N THR A 228 -14.73 8.71 12.05
CA THR A 228 -13.36 9.04 12.45
C THR A 228 -13.16 9.02 13.97
N PHE A 229 -14.25 8.86 14.73
CA PHE A 229 -14.25 8.60 16.17
C PHE A 229 -15.28 7.52 16.47
N LEU A 230 -14.88 6.52 17.25
CA LEU A 230 -15.75 5.44 17.69
C LEU A 230 -15.40 5.01 19.12
N THR A 231 -16.35 4.39 19.81
CA THR A 231 -16.06 3.71 21.08
C THR A 231 -16.74 2.36 21.13
N TRP A 232 -16.02 1.36 21.64
CA TRP A 232 -16.59 0.08 22.05
C TRP A 232 -16.95 0.15 23.52
N LEU A 233 -18.18 -0.25 23.84
CA LEU A 233 -18.68 -0.34 25.19
C LEU A 233 -18.70 -1.80 25.64
N ASN A 234 -18.13 -2.08 26.82
CA ASN A 234 -18.13 -3.39 27.47
C ASN A 234 -17.61 -4.51 26.55
N GLU A 235 -16.53 -4.25 25.81
CA GLU A 235 -15.84 -5.27 25.01
C GLU A 235 -14.82 -6.03 25.87
N GLU A 236 -13.74 -5.37 26.25
CA GLU A 236 -12.72 -5.82 27.22
C GLU A 236 -12.72 -4.91 28.47
N ASP A 237 -12.70 -3.60 28.27
CA ASP A 237 -12.88 -2.56 29.28
C ASP A 237 -14.28 -1.92 29.15
N HIS A 238 -14.69 -1.09 30.11
CA HIS A 238 -15.97 -0.36 30.00
C HIS A 238 -16.03 0.49 28.73
N PHE A 239 -14.97 1.26 28.44
CA PHE A 239 -14.83 1.99 27.20
C PHE A 239 -13.50 1.73 26.53
N ARG A 240 -13.55 1.59 25.20
CA ARG A 240 -12.40 1.68 24.31
C ARG A 240 -12.65 2.78 23.29
N PHE A 241 -12.18 3.99 23.59
CA PHE A 241 -12.29 5.14 22.72
C PHE A 241 -11.20 5.10 21.65
N ILE A 242 -11.60 5.35 20.41
CA ILE A 242 -10.74 5.21 19.24
C ILE A 242 -10.99 6.42 18.33
N SER A 243 -9.91 7.08 17.94
CA SER A 243 -9.89 8.08 16.88
C SER A 243 -9.01 7.58 15.76
N MET A 244 -9.47 7.69 14.51
CA MET A 244 -8.74 7.18 13.34
C MET A 244 -9.13 7.90 12.06
N GLN A 245 -8.22 7.93 11.08
CA GLN A 245 -8.48 8.37 9.71
C GLN A 245 -7.39 7.86 8.76
N LYS A 246 -7.62 7.99 7.44
CA LYS A 246 -6.59 7.80 6.41
C LYS A 246 -5.53 8.92 6.48
N GLY A 247 -4.30 8.61 6.05
CA GLY A 247 -3.17 9.54 6.05
C GLY A 247 -2.48 9.69 7.41
N GLY A 248 -1.47 10.57 7.46
CA GLY A 248 -0.52 10.71 8.56
C GLY A 248 -0.84 11.81 9.59
N ASN A 249 -1.99 12.48 9.52
CA ASN A 249 -2.33 13.60 10.41
C ASN A 249 -2.62 13.15 11.85
N LEU A 250 -1.56 12.86 12.58
CA LEU A 250 -1.56 12.43 13.97
C LEU A 250 -2.12 13.51 14.90
N GLY A 251 -1.79 14.78 14.66
CA GLY A 251 -2.30 15.89 15.45
C GLY A 251 -3.83 15.95 15.46
N GLN A 252 -4.46 15.86 14.28
CA GLN A 252 -5.92 15.85 14.17
C GLN A 252 -6.55 14.63 14.86
N VAL A 253 -6.00 13.44 14.62
CA VAL A 253 -6.50 12.19 15.24
C VAL A 253 -6.43 12.26 16.76
N TYR A 254 -5.28 12.70 17.28
CA TYR A 254 -5.03 12.80 18.71
C TYR A 254 -5.87 13.88 19.38
N LYS A 255 -6.01 15.07 18.75
CA LYS A 255 -6.87 16.16 19.24
C LYS A 255 -8.32 15.73 19.37
N ARG A 256 -8.87 15.07 18.34
CA ARG A 256 -10.24 14.54 18.34
C ARG A 256 -10.46 13.56 19.50
N LEU A 257 -9.51 12.65 19.74
CA LEU A 257 -9.56 11.73 20.87
C LEU A 257 -9.51 12.48 22.21
N ALA A 258 -8.53 13.36 22.39
CA ALA A 258 -8.33 14.11 23.63
C ALA A 258 -9.57 14.95 23.98
N SER A 259 -10.18 15.62 23.00
CA SER A 259 -11.41 16.40 23.20
C SER A 259 -12.58 15.51 23.62
N ALA A 260 -12.75 14.33 23.01
CA ALA A 260 -13.80 13.39 23.40
C ALA A 260 -13.61 12.88 24.83
N ILE A 261 -12.38 12.52 25.22
CA ILE A 261 -12.08 12.05 26.57
C ILE A 261 -12.29 13.15 27.61
N LYS A 262 -11.74 14.35 27.39
CA LYS A 262 -11.93 15.51 28.28
C LYS A 262 -13.42 15.81 28.48
N HIS A 263 -14.22 15.70 27.42
CA HIS A 263 -15.67 15.87 27.52
C HIS A 263 -16.34 14.76 28.34
N MET A 264 -16.01 13.49 28.09
CA MET A 264 -16.57 12.36 28.84
C MET A 264 -16.21 12.39 30.33
N GLU A 265 -15.03 12.90 30.69
CA GLU A 265 -14.63 13.10 32.09
C GLU A 265 -15.47 14.16 32.82
N THR A 266 -16.19 15.03 32.10
CA THR A 266 -17.18 15.93 32.71
C THR A 266 -18.52 15.24 33.02
N LYS A 267 -18.72 14.03 32.49
CA LYS A 267 -19.98 13.26 32.59
C LYS A 267 -19.88 12.08 33.56
N MET A 268 -18.69 11.53 33.73
CA MET A 268 -18.44 10.41 34.65
C MET A 268 -17.01 10.37 35.14
N GLU A 269 -16.81 9.77 36.33
CA GLU A 269 -15.47 9.55 36.88
C GLU A 269 -14.89 8.23 36.41
N PHE A 270 -13.67 8.27 35.88
CA PHE A 270 -12.92 7.05 35.54
C PHE A 270 -12.00 6.59 36.67
N ALA A 271 -11.89 5.27 36.83
CA ALA A 271 -11.06 4.58 37.80
C ALA A 271 -9.58 4.86 37.56
N LYS A 272 -8.91 5.37 38.59
CA LYS A 272 -7.48 5.66 38.63
C LYS A 272 -6.90 5.23 39.97
N ALA A 273 -5.64 4.85 40.00
CA ALA A 273 -4.88 4.64 41.24
C ALA A 273 -3.53 5.36 41.21
N ASP A 274 -3.10 5.82 42.38
CA ASP A 274 -1.84 6.54 42.55
C ASP A 274 -0.66 5.69 42.05
N GLY A 275 0.12 6.25 41.13
CA GLY A 275 1.26 5.57 40.53
C GLY A 275 0.92 4.52 39.47
N LEU A 276 -0.36 4.22 39.21
CA LEU A 276 -0.78 3.29 38.15
C LEU A 276 -1.53 3.95 37.00
N GLY A 277 -2.01 5.18 37.17
CA GLY A 277 -2.79 5.89 36.16
C GLY A 277 -4.20 5.33 36.03
N TYR A 278 -4.74 5.28 34.81
CA TYR A 278 -6.06 4.71 34.57
C TYR A 278 -6.05 3.18 34.69
N LEU A 279 -7.08 2.65 35.34
CA LEU A 279 -7.24 1.22 35.60
C LEU A 279 -8.00 0.54 34.47
N THR A 280 -7.49 -0.61 34.05
CA THR A 280 -8.02 -1.43 32.96
C THR A 280 -8.16 -2.87 33.41
N PHE A 281 -8.99 -3.61 32.68
CA PHE A 281 -9.24 -5.03 32.95
C PHE A 281 -7.94 -5.85 32.83
N CYS A 282 -7.15 -5.60 31.78
CA CYS A 282 -5.84 -6.21 31.58
C CYS A 282 -4.69 -5.32 32.10
N PRO A 283 -3.80 -5.80 32.99
CA PRO A 283 -2.71 -5.00 33.55
C PRO A 283 -1.71 -4.43 32.51
N THR A 284 -1.69 -5.00 31.30
CA THR A 284 -0.82 -4.52 30.21
C THR A 284 -1.23 -3.15 29.68
N ASN A 285 -2.49 -2.75 29.89
CA ASN A 285 -3.06 -1.50 29.39
C ASN A 285 -3.10 -0.39 30.45
N LEU A 286 -2.52 -0.58 31.65
CA LEU A 286 -2.47 0.45 32.69
C LEU A 286 -1.67 1.69 32.29
N GLY A 287 -1.80 2.77 33.07
CA GLY A 287 -1.13 4.04 32.85
C GLY A 287 -1.93 4.96 31.94
N THR A 288 -1.36 5.31 30.80
CA THR A 288 -2.03 6.14 29.78
C THR A 288 -3.19 5.40 29.12
N THR A 289 -3.10 4.06 29.10
CA THR A 289 -3.90 3.14 28.25
C THR A 289 -3.74 3.39 26.75
N LEU A 290 -2.86 4.33 26.37
CA LEU A 290 -2.81 4.90 25.05
C LEU A 290 -2.00 4.03 24.10
N ARG A 291 -2.65 3.61 23.02
CA ARG A 291 -1.98 3.06 21.84
C ARG A 291 -2.19 4.00 20.66
N ALA A 292 -1.16 4.78 20.35
CA ALA A 292 -1.04 5.49 19.08
C ALA A 292 -0.34 4.57 18.08
N SER A 293 -0.88 4.51 16.87
CA SER A 293 -0.44 3.60 15.81
C SER A 293 -0.57 4.23 14.43
N VAL A 294 0.33 3.84 13.52
CA VAL A 294 0.20 4.09 12.09
C VAL A 294 0.31 2.79 11.31
N HIS A 295 -0.43 2.69 10.22
CA HIS A 295 -0.08 1.76 9.15
C HIS A 295 0.88 2.48 8.21
N VAL A 296 2.12 2.00 8.12
CA VAL A 296 3.18 2.61 7.32
C VAL A 296 3.72 1.63 6.27
N ARG A 297 3.92 2.14 5.05
CA ARG A 297 4.56 1.45 3.94
C ARG A 297 6.06 1.59 4.09
N VAL A 298 6.73 0.45 4.29
CA VAL A 298 8.20 0.35 4.35
C VAL A 298 8.72 -0.81 3.50
N PRO A 299 8.28 -0.94 2.23
CA PRO A 299 8.64 -2.07 1.37
C PRO A 299 10.15 -2.24 1.20
N MET A 300 10.92 -1.16 1.11
CA MET A 300 12.36 -1.24 0.90
C MET A 300 13.12 -1.55 2.18
N LEU A 301 12.81 -0.86 3.27
CA LEU A 301 13.39 -1.09 4.60
C LEU A 301 13.05 -2.49 5.11
N SER A 302 11.87 -3.03 4.78
CA SER A 302 11.48 -4.38 5.18
C SER A 302 12.33 -5.50 4.58
N LYS A 303 13.11 -5.21 3.51
CA LYS A 303 14.10 -6.16 2.96
C LYS A 303 15.26 -6.41 3.95
N ASP A 304 15.52 -5.49 4.88
CA ASP A 304 16.38 -5.70 6.05
C ASP A 304 15.62 -5.42 7.36
N PRO A 305 14.94 -6.43 7.93
CA PRO A 305 14.14 -6.26 9.14
C PRO A 305 14.94 -5.81 10.37
N LYS A 306 16.28 -5.92 10.36
CA LYS A 306 17.12 -5.52 11.50
C LYS A 306 17.03 -4.02 11.73
N VAL A 307 17.10 -3.22 10.68
CA VAL A 307 17.06 -1.75 10.79
C VAL A 307 15.73 -1.29 11.39
N LEU A 308 14.61 -1.82 10.90
CA LEU A 308 13.28 -1.51 11.45
C LEU A 308 13.16 -1.91 12.94
N LYS A 309 13.67 -3.08 13.32
CA LYS A 309 13.69 -3.55 14.71
C LYS A 309 14.55 -2.65 15.60
N ASP A 310 15.72 -2.24 15.13
CA ASP A 310 16.64 -1.37 15.88
C ASP A 310 16.03 0.03 16.10
N ILE A 311 15.38 0.61 15.09
CA ILE A 311 14.63 1.87 15.24
C ILE A 311 13.49 1.68 16.23
N CYS A 312 12.67 0.63 16.08
CA CYS A 312 11.56 0.39 17.00
C CYS A 312 12.06 0.22 18.44
N ALA A 313 13.15 -0.51 18.67
CA ALA A 313 13.74 -0.66 20.00
C ALA A 313 14.21 0.68 20.58
N LYS A 314 14.91 1.50 19.78
CA LYS A 314 15.42 2.82 20.17
C LYS A 314 14.32 3.78 20.61
N TYR A 315 13.18 3.79 19.91
CA TYR A 315 12.06 4.71 20.16
C TYR A 315 10.93 4.08 21.00
N ASN A 316 11.16 2.93 21.63
CA ASN A 316 10.14 2.21 22.40
C ASN A 316 8.87 1.94 21.60
N LEU A 317 9.01 1.46 20.36
CA LEU A 317 7.90 1.10 19.48
C LEU A 317 7.77 -0.42 19.35
N GLN A 318 6.62 -0.84 18.86
CA GLN A 318 6.30 -2.22 18.55
C GLN A 318 5.78 -2.33 17.11
N PRO A 319 6.50 -3.03 16.23
CA PRO A 319 6.03 -3.35 14.88
C PRO A 319 5.18 -4.63 14.88
N ARG A 320 4.11 -4.64 14.08
CA ARG A 320 3.21 -5.78 13.86
C ARG A 320 2.77 -5.83 12.39
N GLY A 321 2.34 -6.98 11.90
CA GLY A 321 1.56 -7.03 10.65
C GLY A 321 0.20 -6.36 10.81
N VAL A 322 -0.45 -6.06 9.68
CA VAL A 322 -1.69 -5.27 9.63
C VAL A 322 -2.97 -6.03 10.00
N HIS A 323 -2.92 -7.37 10.13
CA HIS A 323 -4.10 -8.22 10.38
C HIS A 323 -4.19 -8.72 11.84
N GLY A 324 -3.42 -8.15 12.77
CA GLY A 324 -3.51 -8.47 14.20
C GLY A 324 -2.16 -8.71 14.88
N GLU A 325 -2.21 -8.99 16.18
CA GLU A 325 -1.02 -9.06 17.07
C GLU A 325 0.00 -10.14 16.68
N HIS A 326 -0.38 -11.10 15.85
CA HIS A 326 0.46 -12.21 15.37
C HIS A 326 0.57 -12.29 13.83
N SER A 327 0.06 -11.29 13.11
CA SER A 327 0.11 -11.33 11.64
C SER A 327 1.50 -10.98 11.10
N GLU A 328 1.91 -11.66 10.04
CA GLU A 328 3.06 -11.27 9.22
C GLU A 328 2.73 -9.99 8.43
N SER A 329 3.75 -9.17 8.19
CA SER A 329 3.61 -8.07 7.24
C SER A 329 3.48 -8.64 5.82
N LYS A 330 2.45 -8.19 5.10
CA LYS A 330 2.32 -8.42 3.66
C LYS A 330 2.69 -7.12 2.93
N GLY A 331 3.44 -7.23 1.83
CA GLY A 331 3.81 -6.10 0.98
C GLY A 331 4.61 -4.97 1.64
N GLY A 332 5.30 -5.26 2.76
CA GLY A 332 6.08 -4.27 3.49
C GLY A 332 5.26 -3.25 4.29
N VAL A 333 3.99 -3.53 4.58
CA VAL A 333 3.15 -2.68 5.43
C VAL A 333 3.17 -3.17 6.88
N TYR A 334 3.39 -2.24 7.82
CA TYR A 334 3.44 -2.53 9.25
C TYR A 334 2.50 -1.62 10.06
N ASP A 335 1.89 -2.18 11.11
CA ASP A 335 1.31 -1.43 12.22
C ASP A 335 2.43 -1.11 13.22
N ILE A 336 2.82 0.16 13.27
CA ILE A 336 3.82 0.68 14.20
C ILE A 336 3.11 1.43 15.30
N SER A 337 3.34 1.04 16.56
CA SER A 337 2.72 1.68 17.72
C SER A 337 3.70 1.92 18.85
N ASN A 338 3.42 2.86 19.74
CA ASN A 338 4.17 2.97 20.99
C ASN A 338 4.09 1.64 21.78
N LYS A 339 5.19 1.22 22.40
CA LYS A 339 5.28 0.03 23.27
C LYS A 339 4.90 0.37 24.70
N ARG A 340 5.33 1.53 25.20
CA ARG A 340 5.11 1.97 26.58
C ARG A 340 3.68 2.45 26.83
N ARG A 341 3.15 2.15 28.01
CA ARG A 341 1.83 2.59 28.52
C ARG A 341 1.93 3.21 29.91
N LEU A 342 2.83 2.68 30.74
CA LEU A 342 3.08 3.10 32.12
C LEU A 342 4.34 3.96 32.26
N GLY A 343 4.35 4.88 33.23
CA GLY A 343 5.51 5.74 33.53
C GLY A 343 5.78 6.91 32.57
N LEU A 344 4.77 7.37 31.84
CA LEU A 344 4.83 8.51 30.92
C LEU A 344 3.42 9.09 30.72
N THR A 345 3.29 10.34 30.28
CA THR A 345 1.97 10.95 29.98
C THR A 345 1.42 10.47 28.64
N GLU A 346 0.14 10.73 28.36
CA GLU A 346 -0.46 10.47 27.03
C GLU A 346 0.30 11.21 25.92
N TYR A 347 0.70 12.46 26.19
CA TYR A 347 1.49 13.26 25.24
C TYR A 347 2.88 12.64 24.98
N ASP A 348 3.60 12.25 26.03
CA ASP A 348 4.90 11.60 25.88
C ASP A 348 4.80 10.33 25.04
N ALA A 349 3.76 9.51 25.29
CA ALA A 349 3.53 8.26 24.58
C ALA A 349 3.26 8.48 23.07
N VAL A 350 2.45 9.48 22.71
CA VAL A 350 2.20 9.81 21.29
C VAL A 350 3.40 10.48 20.64
N ASN A 351 4.19 11.26 21.39
CA ASN A 351 5.39 11.91 20.89
C ASN A 351 6.53 10.91 20.67
N GLU A 352 6.70 9.90 21.54
CA GLU A 352 7.58 8.75 21.31
C GLU A 352 7.21 8.04 19.99
N MET A 353 5.92 7.79 19.76
CA MET A 353 5.40 7.20 18.52
C MET A 353 5.75 8.04 17.29
N LYS A 354 5.42 9.34 17.33
CA LYS A 354 5.73 10.31 16.28
C LYS A 354 7.21 10.26 15.89
N ASN A 355 8.11 10.37 16.87
CA ASN A 355 9.55 10.48 16.61
C ASN A 355 10.11 9.21 15.97
N GLY A 356 9.69 8.02 16.43
CA GLY A 356 10.16 6.78 15.82
C GLY A 356 9.56 6.53 14.44
N VAL A 357 8.30 6.90 14.19
CA VAL A 357 7.69 6.81 12.85
C VAL A 357 8.38 7.76 11.86
N LEU A 358 8.70 8.98 12.27
CA LEU A 358 9.45 9.92 11.41
C LEU A 358 10.84 9.37 11.04
N GLU A 359 11.53 8.70 11.96
CA GLU A 359 12.81 8.05 11.65
C GLU A 359 12.62 6.84 10.70
N ILE A 360 11.56 6.06 10.87
CA ILE A 360 11.21 4.96 9.95
C ILE A 360 10.95 5.50 8.53
N ILE A 361 10.13 6.55 8.40
CA ILE A 361 9.83 7.20 7.11
C ILE A 361 11.11 7.73 6.47
N LYS A 362 11.97 8.37 7.26
CA LYS A 362 13.25 8.88 6.80
C LYS A 362 14.16 7.77 6.26
N GLU A 363 14.28 6.63 6.94
CA GLU A 363 15.09 5.51 6.43
C GLU A 363 14.47 4.86 5.19
N GLU A 364 13.15 4.68 5.13
CA GLU A 364 12.46 4.19 3.92
C GLU A 364 12.65 5.14 2.73
N ALA A 365 12.54 6.44 2.95
CA ALA A 365 12.69 7.47 1.92
C ALA A 365 14.11 7.53 1.34
N LYS A 366 15.15 7.11 2.07
CA LYS A 366 16.51 6.97 1.50
C LYS A 366 16.63 5.82 0.52
N LEU A 367 15.81 4.79 0.70
CA LEU A 367 15.81 3.58 -0.12
C LEU A 367 14.80 3.66 -1.27
N THR A 368 13.87 4.60 -1.19
CA THR A 368 12.78 4.79 -2.16
C THR A 368 13.07 5.99 -3.04
N TRP A 369 12.88 5.83 -4.35
CA TRP A 369 12.95 6.98 -5.26
C TRP A 369 11.86 8.01 -4.93
N MET A 370 12.28 9.26 -4.80
CA MET A 370 11.42 10.43 -4.63
C MET A 370 11.90 11.52 -5.59
N PRO A 371 11.00 12.33 -6.19
CA PRO A 371 11.44 13.46 -6.99
C PRO A 371 12.19 14.46 -6.10
N LYS A 372 13.20 15.13 -6.66
CA LYS A 372 13.84 16.26 -5.99
C LYS A 372 12.85 17.40 -5.79
N GLN A 373 13.22 18.33 -4.92
CA GLN A 373 12.38 19.50 -4.65
C GLN A 373 12.16 20.31 -5.93
N LEU A 374 10.91 20.73 -6.16
CA LEU A 374 10.50 21.37 -7.41
C LEU A 374 11.32 22.62 -7.73
N ASN A 375 11.65 23.42 -6.72
CA ASN A 375 12.48 24.62 -6.87
C ASN A 375 13.92 24.28 -7.29
N GLU A 376 14.51 23.21 -6.78
CA GLU A 376 15.83 22.73 -7.21
C GLU A 376 15.80 22.30 -8.69
N LEU A 377 14.77 21.54 -9.08
CA LEU A 377 14.57 21.08 -10.45
C LEU A 377 14.39 22.27 -11.41
N TRP A 378 13.55 23.23 -11.03
CA TRP A 378 13.34 24.46 -11.79
C TRP A 378 14.62 25.26 -11.94
N ASP A 379 15.37 25.46 -10.85
CA ASP A 379 16.63 26.20 -10.89
C ASP A 379 17.66 25.55 -11.81
N ASN A 380 17.77 24.22 -11.78
CA ASN A 380 18.70 23.50 -12.65
C ASN A 380 18.30 23.66 -14.12
N VAL A 381 17.03 23.44 -14.45
CA VAL A 381 16.53 23.55 -15.83
C VAL A 381 16.58 24.99 -16.32
N SER A 382 16.06 25.95 -15.55
CA SER A 382 15.93 27.36 -15.94
C SER A 382 17.27 28.02 -16.27
N LYS A 383 18.34 27.62 -15.59
CA LYS A 383 19.71 28.16 -15.77
C LYS A 383 20.58 27.34 -16.73
N SER A 384 20.11 26.19 -17.19
CA SER A 384 20.86 25.32 -18.12
C SER A 384 20.75 25.72 -19.59
N ASN A 385 21.68 25.21 -20.40
CA ASN A 385 21.64 25.22 -21.86
C ASN A 385 20.94 23.97 -22.45
N SER A 386 20.06 23.31 -21.70
CA SER A 386 19.33 22.14 -22.22
C SER A 386 18.51 22.49 -23.46
N GLU A 387 18.56 21.64 -24.48
CA GLU A 387 17.75 21.77 -25.70
C GLU A 387 16.49 20.91 -25.67
N SER A 388 16.15 20.34 -24.50
CA SER A 388 14.99 19.47 -24.35
C SER A 388 13.68 20.18 -24.68
N LEU A 389 12.71 19.43 -25.23
CA LEU A 389 11.36 19.96 -25.45
C LEU A 389 10.71 20.43 -24.14
N MET A 390 10.95 19.72 -23.03
CA MET A 390 10.52 20.14 -21.70
C MET A 390 11.06 21.54 -21.36
N LYS A 391 12.37 21.76 -21.46
CA LYS A 391 12.98 23.07 -21.20
C LYS A 391 12.41 24.16 -22.10
N LYS A 392 12.22 23.86 -23.39
CA LYS A 392 11.67 24.80 -24.37
C LYS A 392 10.27 25.30 -23.99
N TYR A 393 9.43 24.44 -23.41
CA TYR A 393 8.02 24.75 -23.11
C TYR A 393 7.73 24.98 -21.62
N LEU A 394 8.63 24.64 -20.71
CA LEU A 394 8.56 25.02 -19.30
C LEU A 394 9.06 26.46 -19.11
N THR A 395 8.30 27.43 -19.60
CA THR A 395 8.59 28.85 -19.39
C THR A 395 8.32 29.26 -17.93
N PRO A 396 8.84 30.41 -17.47
CA PRO A 396 8.54 30.91 -16.12
C PRO A 396 7.03 31.04 -15.84
N ASP A 397 6.25 31.45 -16.84
CA ASP A 397 4.79 31.58 -16.72
C ASP A 397 4.12 30.21 -16.57
N VAL A 398 4.53 29.23 -17.37
CA VAL A 398 4.03 27.84 -17.28
C VAL A 398 4.41 27.23 -15.94
N TYR A 399 5.66 27.41 -15.48
CA TYR A 399 6.10 26.95 -14.17
C TYR A 399 5.25 27.55 -13.04
N ASN A 400 5.10 28.87 -13.01
CA ASN A 400 4.31 29.55 -11.98
C ASN A 400 2.84 29.14 -11.98
N LYS A 401 2.26 28.83 -13.14
CA LYS A 401 0.88 28.32 -13.28
C LYS A 401 0.72 26.89 -12.75
N LEU A 402 1.76 26.07 -12.80
CA LEU A 402 1.67 24.63 -12.56
C LEU A 402 2.32 24.16 -11.24
N LYS A 403 3.20 24.95 -10.63
CA LYS A 403 4.04 24.51 -9.50
C LYS A 403 3.28 24.01 -8.26
N ASP A 404 2.08 24.55 -8.02
CA ASP A 404 1.25 24.22 -6.86
C ASP A 404 0.14 23.20 -7.18
N LYS A 405 0.09 22.69 -8.42
CA LYS A 405 -0.93 21.72 -8.85
C LYS A 405 -0.54 20.29 -8.48
N LYS A 406 -1.55 19.51 -8.08
CA LYS A 406 -1.49 18.06 -7.84
C LYS A 406 -2.59 17.39 -8.65
N THR A 407 -2.30 16.25 -9.26
CA THR A 407 -3.32 15.43 -9.93
C THR A 407 -4.22 14.76 -8.87
N PRO A 408 -5.41 14.24 -9.25
CA PRO A 408 -6.26 13.46 -8.34
C PRO A 408 -5.56 12.20 -7.77
N LEU A 409 -4.59 11.65 -8.52
CA LEU A 409 -3.79 10.49 -8.10
C LEU A 409 -2.50 10.88 -7.36
N GLY A 410 -2.32 12.16 -7.07
CA GLY A 410 -1.27 12.65 -6.19
C GLY A 410 0.06 13.02 -6.88
N GLY A 411 0.13 12.88 -8.21
CA GLY A 411 1.27 13.30 -9.01
C GLY A 411 1.45 14.83 -9.03
N THR A 412 2.70 15.27 -9.21
CA THR A 412 3.08 16.70 -9.19
C THR A 412 3.94 17.06 -10.40
N LEU A 413 4.15 18.37 -10.63
CA LEU A 413 5.09 18.82 -11.66
C LEU A 413 6.52 18.31 -11.40
N ALA A 414 6.92 18.20 -10.14
CA ALA A 414 8.24 17.68 -9.76
C ALA A 414 8.47 16.26 -10.28
N HIS A 415 7.48 15.37 -10.10
CA HIS A 415 7.53 14.02 -10.66
C HIS A 415 7.72 14.05 -12.19
N CYS A 416 7.04 14.97 -12.88
CA CYS A 416 7.04 14.99 -14.35
C CYS A 416 8.39 15.45 -14.94
N ILE A 417 9.03 16.45 -14.32
CA ILE A 417 10.24 17.09 -14.87
C ILE A 417 11.55 16.55 -14.29
N ASN A 418 11.49 15.71 -13.24
CA ASN A 418 12.67 15.27 -12.47
C ASN A 418 13.81 14.75 -13.36
N SER A 419 13.49 13.81 -14.24
CA SER A 419 14.48 13.20 -15.14
C SER A 419 15.11 14.21 -16.09
N GLY A 420 14.33 15.02 -16.82
CA GLY A 420 14.90 16.01 -17.75
C GLY A 420 15.63 17.17 -17.07
N ALA A 421 15.30 17.44 -15.81
CA ALA A 421 16.00 18.40 -14.97
C ALA A 421 17.34 17.89 -14.44
N ILE A 422 17.53 16.58 -14.34
CA ILE A 422 18.81 15.95 -13.97
C ILE A 422 19.64 15.69 -15.24
N HIS A 423 19.01 15.12 -16.26
CA HIS A 423 19.60 14.71 -17.53
C HIS A 423 19.41 15.78 -18.61
N LEU A 424 20.18 16.86 -18.52
CA LEU A 424 20.04 18.04 -19.37
C LEU A 424 20.23 17.77 -20.88
N GLY A 425 20.86 16.64 -21.25
CA GLY A 425 20.99 16.16 -22.63
C GLY A 425 19.76 15.43 -23.19
N SER A 426 18.71 15.23 -22.39
CA SER A 426 17.47 14.59 -22.83
C SER A 426 16.80 15.37 -23.97
N LYS A 427 16.33 14.67 -25.01
CA LYS A 427 15.61 15.33 -26.13
C LYS A 427 14.19 15.75 -25.76
N VAL A 428 13.47 14.90 -25.02
CA VAL A 428 12.10 15.18 -24.58
C VAL A 428 12.10 15.81 -23.18
N GLY A 429 12.66 15.11 -22.19
CA GLY A 429 12.91 15.65 -20.85
C GLY A 429 11.70 15.73 -19.92
N ILE A 430 10.57 15.10 -20.25
CA ILE A 430 9.38 15.06 -19.39
C ILE A 430 8.71 13.68 -19.49
N TYR A 431 8.22 13.20 -18.35
CA TYR A 431 7.39 12.00 -18.22
C TYR A 431 6.10 12.37 -17.49
N ALA A 432 4.99 11.68 -17.78
CA ALA A 432 3.75 11.87 -17.05
C ALA A 432 3.84 11.17 -15.68
N CYS A 433 3.31 11.76 -14.61
CA CYS A 433 3.29 11.08 -13.31
C CYS A 433 2.11 10.10 -13.16
N ASP A 434 1.05 10.30 -13.92
CA ASP A 434 -0.14 9.46 -14.00
C ASP A 434 -0.97 9.84 -15.26
N PRO A 435 -2.06 9.12 -15.59
CA PRO A 435 -2.91 9.47 -16.74
C PRO A 435 -3.50 10.91 -16.68
N GLU A 436 -3.81 11.42 -15.50
CA GLU A 436 -4.41 12.75 -15.28
C GLU A 436 -3.39 13.89 -15.43
N ALA A 437 -2.09 13.59 -15.44
CA ALA A 437 -1.02 14.54 -15.70
C ALA A 437 -1.18 15.22 -17.07
N TYR A 438 -1.68 14.50 -18.07
CA TYR A 438 -1.95 15.05 -19.41
C TYR A 438 -3.04 16.12 -19.41
N THR A 439 -3.90 16.15 -18.39
CA THR A 439 -4.95 17.17 -18.20
C THR A 439 -4.46 18.26 -17.24
N THR A 440 -3.92 17.89 -16.09
CA THR A 440 -3.53 18.83 -15.03
C THR A 440 -2.36 19.74 -15.45
N PHE A 441 -1.42 19.19 -16.22
CA PHE A 441 -0.23 19.86 -16.71
C PHE A 441 -0.24 20.06 -18.25
N GLU A 442 -1.44 20.16 -18.85
CA GLU A 442 -1.60 20.22 -20.31
C GLU A 442 -0.85 21.39 -20.98
N ASP A 443 -0.64 22.51 -20.27
CA ASP A 443 0.09 23.68 -20.78
C ASP A 443 1.52 23.36 -21.24
N ILE A 444 2.17 22.39 -20.58
CA ILE A 444 3.49 21.90 -20.99
C ILE A 444 3.36 20.66 -21.88
N PHE A 445 2.58 19.65 -21.48
CA PHE A 445 2.49 18.39 -22.21
C PHE A 445 2.02 18.60 -23.65
N ASN A 446 1.04 19.45 -23.88
CA ASN A 446 0.48 19.63 -25.23
C ASN A 446 1.51 20.20 -26.20
N ASN A 447 2.35 21.12 -25.72
CA ASN A 447 3.37 21.72 -26.54
C ASN A 447 4.54 20.76 -26.81
N VAL A 448 4.94 19.97 -25.80
CA VAL A 448 5.93 18.90 -25.97
C VAL A 448 5.43 17.84 -26.96
N ILE A 449 4.18 17.38 -26.81
CA ILE A 449 3.58 16.34 -27.66
C ILE A 449 3.50 16.82 -29.11
N LYS A 450 2.96 18.03 -29.36
CA LYS A 450 2.90 18.62 -30.70
C LYS A 450 4.28 18.70 -31.35
N ALA A 451 5.28 19.18 -30.61
CA ALA A 451 6.64 19.31 -31.11
C ALA A 451 7.31 17.96 -31.41
N TYR A 452 7.16 16.98 -30.52
CA TYR A 452 7.76 15.66 -30.70
C TYR A 452 7.13 14.89 -31.86
N HIS A 453 5.79 14.83 -31.90
CA HIS A 453 5.05 14.10 -32.93
C HIS A 453 4.90 14.89 -34.24
N LYS A 454 5.42 16.11 -34.30
CA LYS A 454 5.36 17.03 -35.45
C LYS A 454 3.92 17.23 -35.96
N VAL A 455 3.01 17.52 -35.04
CA VAL A 455 1.60 17.78 -35.34
C VAL A 455 1.19 19.17 -34.87
N ASP A 456 0.35 19.86 -35.63
CA ASP A 456 -0.15 21.19 -35.26
C ASP A 456 -1.19 21.12 -34.14
N LYS A 457 -1.99 20.05 -34.13
CA LYS A 457 -3.02 19.77 -33.13
C LYS A 457 -2.97 18.30 -32.70
N ILE A 458 -3.19 18.08 -31.40
CA ILE A 458 -3.40 16.75 -30.84
C ILE A 458 -4.82 16.31 -31.20
N ASN A 459 -4.92 15.47 -32.23
CA ASN A 459 -6.19 14.96 -32.77
C ASN A 459 -5.99 13.52 -33.28
N HIS A 460 -5.68 12.62 -32.37
CA HIS A 460 -5.56 11.20 -32.63
C HIS A 460 -6.95 10.59 -32.92
N PRO A 461 -7.07 9.75 -33.97
CA PRO A 461 -8.33 9.06 -34.26
C PRO A 461 -8.72 8.09 -33.15
N VAL A 462 -9.97 7.63 -33.15
CA VAL A 462 -10.39 6.54 -32.27
C VAL A 462 -9.52 5.30 -32.55
N PRO A 463 -8.93 4.68 -31.52
CA PRO A 463 -8.08 3.51 -31.70
C PRO A 463 -8.82 2.37 -32.42
N THR A 464 -8.15 1.75 -33.38
CA THR A 464 -8.68 0.59 -34.12
C THR A 464 -7.56 -0.23 -34.74
N PHE A 465 -7.63 -1.55 -34.54
CA PHE A 465 -6.75 -2.52 -35.19
C PHE A 465 -7.18 -2.87 -36.63
N GLY A 466 -8.23 -2.24 -37.15
CA GLY A 466 -8.79 -2.52 -38.47
C GLY A 466 -9.93 -3.55 -38.44
N THR A 467 -10.60 -3.72 -39.57
CA THR A 467 -11.63 -4.77 -39.75
C THR A 467 -11.00 -6.15 -39.89
N GLU A 468 -11.80 -7.20 -39.75
CA GLU A 468 -11.33 -8.57 -39.91
C GLU A 468 -10.73 -8.81 -41.31
N GLU A 469 -11.33 -8.24 -42.36
CA GLU A 469 -10.82 -8.29 -43.74
C GLU A 469 -9.48 -7.57 -43.87
N GLN A 470 -9.36 -6.38 -43.29
CA GLN A 470 -8.13 -5.59 -43.29
C GLN A 470 -6.99 -6.34 -42.60
N ILE A 471 -7.27 -6.94 -41.44
CA ILE A 471 -6.30 -7.72 -40.66
C ILE A 471 -5.88 -8.99 -41.41
N LYS A 472 -6.82 -9.68 -42.09
CA LYS A 472 -6.52 -10.87 -42.92
C LYS A 472 -5.70 -10.51 -44.16
N ALA A 473 -5.88 -9.32 -44.72
CA ALA A 473 -5.17 -8.84 -45.90
C ALA A 473 -3.70 -8.44 -45.64
N LEU A 474 -3.25 -8.41 -44.38
CA LEU A 474 -1.83 -8.22 -44.07
C LEU A 474 -1.02 -9.44 -44.51
N GLU A 475 -0.06 -9.19 -45.39
CA GLU A 475 0.73 -10.22 -46.07
C GLU A 475 2.06 -10.52 -45.36
N ASN A 476 2.68 -11.62 -45.77
CA ASN A 476 4.05 -11.94 -45.41
C ASN A 476 5.00 -11.14 -46.32
N ILE A 477 5.85 -10.33 -45.70
CA ILE A 477 6.81 -9.44 -46.37
C ILE A 477 7.82 -10.24 -47.21
N ASP A 478 8.19 -11.42 -46.71
CA ASP A 478 9.24 -12.26 -47.29
C ASP A 478 8.90 -13.75 -47.11
N PRO A 479 7.96 -14.29 -47.92
CA PRO A 479 7.53 -15.68 -47.83
C PRO A 479 8.66 -16.70 -48.02
N GLU A 480 9.73 -16.29 -48.73
CA GLU A 480 10.88 -17.13 -49.02
C GLU A 480 11.96 -17.08 -47.91
N ASN A 481 11.78 -16.23 -46.90
CA ASN A 481 12.71 -16.00 -45.77
C ASN A 481 14.16 -15.72 -46.22
N LYS A 482 14.33 -14.93 -47.29
CA LYS A 482 15.65 -14.59 -47.85
C LYS A 482 16.27 -13.34 -47.24
N MET A 483 15.45 -12.43 -46.73
CA MET A 483 15.84 -11.07 -46.34
C MET A 483 15.38 -10.72 -44.93
N VAL A 484 14.17 -11.11 -44.53
CA VAL A 484 13.63 -10.77 -43.21
C VAL A 484 13.95 -11.88 -42.20
N LEU A 485 14.75 -11.54 -41.20
CA LEU A 485 15.18 -12.45 -40.14
C LEU A 485 14.08 -12.64 -39.08
N SER A 486 13.40 -11.56 -38.72
CA SER A 486 12.33 -11.58 -37.73
C SER A 486 11.38 -10.39 -37.90
N THR A 487 10.16 -10.60 -37.44
CA THR A 487 9.11 -9.58 -37.39
C THR A 487 8.61 -9.44 -35.96
N ARG A 488 8.39 -8.20 -35.52
CA ARG A 488 7.99 -7.88 -34.15
C ARG A 488 7.04 -6.69 -34.13
N ILE A 489 5.95 -6.80 -33.39
CA ILE A 489 5.05 -5.68 -33.12
C ILE A 489 4.89 -5.55 -31.61
N ARG A 490 5.09 -4.34 -31.09
CA ARG A 490 4.80 -4.01 -29.69
C ARG A 490 3.82 -2.86 -29.56
N VAL A 491 3.04 -2.89 -28.48
CA VAL A 491 2.27 -1.75 -27.97
C VAL A 491 2.55 -1.58 -26.48
N ALA A 492 2.40 -0.35 -25.99
CA ALA A 492 2.37 -0.07 -24.57
C ALA A 492 0.92 0.14 -24.12
N ARG A 493 0.59 -0.28 -22.91
CA ARG A 493 -0.71 -0.04 -22.29
C ARG A 493 -0.51 0.32 -20.83
N SER A 494 -1.28 1.31 -20.38
CA SER A 494 -1.39 1.65 -18.97
C SER A 494 -2.80 1.36 -18.48
N HIS A 495 -2.92 0.87 -17.26
CA HIS A 495 -4.22 0.69 -16.59
C HIS A 495 -4.84 2.06 -16.25
N GLN A 496 -6.14 2.22 -16.45
CA GLN A 496 -6.85 3.48 -16.22
C GLN A 496 -6.85 3.91 -14.74
N LYS A 497 -6.91 2.96 -13.81
CA LYS A 497 -7.12 3.23 -12.37
C LYS A 497 -5.83 3.40 -11.56
N TYR A 498 -4.66 3.16 -12.16
CA TYR A 498 -3.38 3.24 -11.45
C TYR A 498 -2.55 4.44 -11.92
N PRO A 499 -1.77 5.09 -11.02
CA PRO A 499 -0.75 6.06 -11.40
C PRO A 499 0.35 5.43 -12.26
N PHE A 500 1.21 6.25 -12.88
CA PHE A 500 2.45 5.75 -13.51
C PHE A 500 3.57 5.58 -12.46
N PRO A 501 4.68 4.87 -12.78
CA PRO A 501 5.70 4.49 -11.80
C PRO A 501 6.15 5.55 -10.78
N PRO A 502 6.42 6.82 -11.13
CA PRO A 502 6.84 7.81 -10.13
C PRO A 502 5.80 8.08 -9.04
N ALA A 503 4.50 8.03 -9.36
CA ALA A 503 3.42 8.29 -8.43
C ALA A 503 2.83 7.02 -7.78
N CYS A 504 3.20 5.83 -8.26
CA CYS A 504 2.79 4.57 -7.66
C CYS A 504 3.29 4.41 -6.23
N THR A 505 2.44 3.84 -5.38
CA THR A 505 2.82 3.20 -4.12
C THR A 505 3.26 1.75 -4.39
N SER A 506 3.86 1.07 -3.39
CA SER A 506 4.15 -0.37 -3.52
C SER A 506 2.89 -1.21 -3.71
N GLU A 507 1.79 -0.84 -3.04
CA GLU A 507 0.49 -1.50 -3.17
C GLU A 507 -0.08 -1.35 -4.59
N ASP A 508 0.14 -0.20 -5.24
CA ASP A 508 -0.26 -0.01 -6.65
C ASP A 508 0.46 -1.01 -7.56
N PHE A 509 1.77 -1.22 -7.37
CA PHE A 509 2.52 -2.21 -8.14
C PHE A 509 2.03 -3.63 -7.91
N GLU A 510 1.78 -4.03 -6.65
CA GLU A 510 1.28 -5.36 -6.31
C GLU A 510 -0.13 -5.61 -6.85
N ASN A 511 -1.04 -4.65 -6.68
CA ASN A 511 -2.40 -4.76 -7.17
C ASN A 511 -2.45 -4.78 -8.70
N MET A 512 -1.61 -3.96 -9.34
CA MET A 512 -1.50 -3.93 -10.81
C MET A 512 -0.94 -5.23 -11.37
N GLU A 513 0.07 -5.82 -10.71
CA GLU A 513 0.55 -7.16 -11.02
C GLU A 513 -0.57 -8.19 -10.89
N ALA A 514 -1.31 -8.19 -9.77
CA ALA A 514 -2.40 -9.14 -9.53
C ALA A 514 -3.50 -9.05 -10.60
N ASP A 515 -3.97 -7.84 -10.93
CA ASP A 515 -4.96 -7.60 -11.99
C ASP A 515 -4.45 -8.09 -13.36
N THR A 516 -3.18 -7.79 -13.66
CA THR A 516 -2.54 -8.16 -14.92
C THR A 516 -2.40 -9.68 -15.04
N VAL A 517 -1.92 -10.35 -14.00
CA VAL A 517 -1.73 -11.81 -13.97
C VAL A 517 -3.08 -12.51 -14.05
N ALA A 518 -4.10 -12.00 -13.37
CA ALA A 518 -5.46 -12.51 -13.49
C ALA A 518 -5.95 -12.45 -14.94
N ALA A 519 -5.72 -11.34 -15.66
CA ALA A 519 -6.07 -11.23 -17.07
C ALA A 519 -5.22 -12.17 -17.96
N LEU A 520 -3.91 -12.21 -17.79
CA LEU A 520 -3.01 -13.08 -18.56
C LEU A 520 -3.33 -14.58 -18.38
N SER A 521 -3.79 -14.98 -17.20
CA SER A 521 -4.19 -16.36 -16.92
C SER A 521 -5.41 -16.84 -17.72
N THR A 522 -6.17 -15.92 -18.32
CA THR A 522 -7.31 -16.25 -19.19
C THR A 522 -6.90 -16.53 -20.64
N LEU A 523 -5.65 -16.27 -21.01
CA LEU A 523 -5.15 -16.53 -22.37
C LEU A 523 -5.06 -18.03 -22.62
N THR A 524 -5.59 -18.47 -23.76
CA THR A 524 -5.68 -19.89 -24.15
C THR A 524 -5.10 -20.14 -25.54
N GLY A 525 -4.96 -21.41 -25.92
CA GLY A 525 -4.42 -21.81 -27.23
C GLY A 525 -2.99 -21.32 -27.43
N GLU A 526 -2.70 -20.70 -28.58
CA GLU A 526 -1.38 -20.15 -28.91
C GLU A 526 -0.90 -19.05 -27.94
N LEU A 527 -1.82 -18.43 -27.17
CA LEU A 527 -1.49 -17.36 -26.23
C LEU A 527 -1.26 -17.86 -24.80
N ALA A 528 -1.57 -19.13 -24.52
CA ALA A 528 -1.37 -19.71 -23.20
C ALA A 528 0.12 -19.70 -22.82
N GLY A 529 0.41 -19.26 -21.60
CA GLY A 529 1.77 -19.00 -21.16
C GLY A 529 1.92 -18.96 -19.65
N ASN A 530 3.13 -18.64 -19.21
CA ASN A 530 3.49 -18.55 -17.79
C ASN A 530 3.93 -17.13 -17.47
N TYR A 531 3.63 -16.70 -16.24
CA TYR A 531 4.10 -15.45 -15.67
C TYR A 531 5.25 -15.70 -14.68
N PHE A 532 6.30 -14.91 -14.79
CA PHE A 532 7.53 -14.99 -14.02
C PHE A 532 7.75 -13.66 -13.27
N PRO A 533 7.37 -13.57 -11.98
CA PRO A 533 7.60 -12.37 -11.19
C PRO A 533 9.09 -12.20 -10.90
N LEU A 534 9.63 -10.99 -11.08
CA LEU A 534 11.06 -10.69 -10.87
C LEU A 534 11.47 -10.96 -9.42
N ALA A 535 10.67 -10.50 -8.45
CA ALA A 535 10.94 -10.63 -7.01
C ALA A 535 11.06 -12.07 -6.50
N LYS A 536 10.60 -13.06 -7.26
CA LYS A 536 10.65 -14.48 -6.90
C LYS A 536 11.30 -15.34 -7.98
N MET A 537 11.97 -14.72 -8.94
CA MET A 537 12.58 -15.43 -10.07
C MET A 537 13.83 -16.18 -9.60
N ASP A 538 13.88 -17.47 -9.88
CA ASP A 538 15.08 -18.27 -9.63
C ASP A 538 16.18 -17.97 -10.67
N SER A 539 17.42 -18.32 -10.32
CA SER A 539 18.58 -18.01 -11.18
C SER A 539 18.61 -18.76 -12.51
N GLU A 540 17.95 -19.92 -12.64
CA GLU A 540 17.91 -20.67 -13.89
C GLU A 540 16.95 -20.00 -14.87
N THR A 541 15.73 -19.71 -14.41
CA THR A 541 14.73 -18.93 -15.14
C THR A 541 15.31 -17.57 -15.58
N GLN A 542 15.99 -16.87 -14.68
CA GLN A 542 16.61 -15.58 -14.99
C GLN A 542 17.66 -15.70 -16.10
N LYS A 543 18.56 -16.68 -16.03
CA LYS A 543 19.57 -16.93 -17.08
C LYS A 543 18.91 -17.23 -18.42
N GLN A 544 17.86 -18.04 -18.43
CA GLN A 544 17.15 -18.38 -19.65
C GLN A 544 16.49 -17.14 -20.28
N LEU A 545 15.82 -16.30 -19.50
CA LEU A 545 15.22 -15.06 -19.99
C LEU A 545 16.27 -14.04 -20.49
N ILE A 546 17.48 -14.05 -19.95
CA ILE A 546 18.61 -13.27 -20.49
C ILE A 546 19.02 -13.81 -21.86
N LEU A 547 19.20 -15.13 -22.00
CA LEU A 547 19.59 -15.78 -23.25
C LEU A 547 18.54 -15.56 -24.36
N ASP A 548 17.27 -15.53 -24.00
CA ASP A 548 16.17 -15.23 -24.92
C ASP A 548 16.02 -13.74 -25.25
N HIS A 549 16.81 -12.87 -24.62
CA HIS A 549 16.68 -11.40 -24.68
C HIS A 549 15.31 -10.88 -24.21
N PHE A 550 14.69 -11.56 -23.24
CA PHE A 550 13.38 -11.22 -22.68
C PHE A 550 13.46 -10.48 -21.35
N LEU A 551 14.54 -10.65 -20.58
CA LEU A 551 14.70 -9.99 -19.29
C LEU A 551 15.04 -8.50 -19.47
N PHE A 552 14.19 -7.62 -18.94
CA PHE A 552 14.49 -6.19 -18.79
C PHE A 552 15.25 -5.93 -17.48
N ARG A 553 15.98 -4.81 -17.42
CA ARG A 553 16.91 -4.45 -16.34
C ARG A 553 16.62 -3.03 -15.83
N ASP A 554 17.23 -2.70 -14.70
CA ASP A 554 17.15 -1.40 -14.03
C ASP A 554 18.38 -0.50 -14.31
N ASP A 555 18.95 -0.57 -15.52
CA ASP A 555 20.23 0.05 -15.90
C ASP A 555 20.13 1.36 -16.69
N ASP A 556 18.92 1.85 -16.96
CA ASP A 556 18.69 3.17 -17.56
C ASP A 556 18.58 4.28 -16.51
N ASP A 557 19.63 5.10 -16.40
CA ASP A 557 19.71 6.25 -15.50
C ASP A 557 18.60 7.31 -15.72
N VAL A 558 18.18 7.53 -16.97
CA VAL A 558 17.15 8.51 -17.32
C VAL A 558 15.79 8.01 -16.83
N LEU A 559 15.50 6.73 -17.01
CA LEU A 559 14.27 6.10 -16.54
C LEU A 559 14.27 5.96 -15.01
N ARG A 560 15.40 5.60 -14.41
CA ARG A 560 15.59 5.59 -12.95
C ARG A 560 15.24 6.94 -12.35
N ASP A 561 15.80 8.01 -12.90
CA ASP A 561 15.58 9.37 -12.41
C ASP A 561 14.21 9.94 -12.81
N ALA A 562 13.46 9.24 -13.67
CA ALA A 562 12.03 9.49 -13.89
C ALA A 562 11.13 8.75 -12.89
N GLY A 563 11.68 7.86 -12.05
CA GLY A 563 10.94 7.02 -11.11
C GLY A 563 10.47 5.68 -11.67
N GLY A 564 10.93 5.27 -12.87
CA GLY A 564 10.57 4.00 -13.50
C GLY A 564 10.93 2.77 -12.64
N TYR A 565 12.03 2.86 -11.90
CA TYR A 565 12.53 1.77 -11.03
C TYR A 565 12.16 1.95 -9.55
N LYS A 566 11.18 2.81 -9.23
CA LYS A 566 10.68 2.98 -7.85
C LYS A 566 10.22 1.63 -7.29
N TYR A 567 10.65 1.28 -6.08
CA TYR A 567 10.36 0.00 -5.42
C TYR A 567 10.85 -1.25 -6.18
N TRP A 568 11.90 -1.15 -6.99
CA TRP A 568 12.45 -2.32 -7.67
C TRP A 568 12.74 -3.44 -6.67
N ASP A 569 12.24 -4.65 -6.89
CA ASP A 569 11.62 -5.29 -8.07
C ASP A 569 10.10 -5.60 -7.90
N ILE A 570 9.42 -4.91 -6.99
CA ILE A 570 8.03 -5.21 -6.58
C ILE A 570 7.04 -5.03 -7.75
N GLY A 571 6.19 -6.03 -7.97
CA GLY A 571 5.12 -6.01 -8.98
C GLY A 571 5.62 -6.08 -10.43
N ARG A 572 6.91 -6.39 -10.65
CA ARG A 572 7.49 -6.53 -11.99
C ARG A 572 7.54 -7.99 -12.40
N GLY A 573 7.34 -8.24 -13.68
CA GLY A 573 7.42 -9.59 -14.20
C GLY A 573 7.34 -9.69 -15.70
N ILE A 574 7.50 -10.93 -16.16
CA ILE A 574 7.52 -11.28 -17.57
C ILE A 574 6.51 -12.39 -17.79
N PHE A 575 5.64 -12.24 -18.77
CA PHE A 575 4.81 -13.32 -19.28
C PHE A 575 5.24 -13.70 -20.67
N HIS A 576 5.34 -14.98 -21.00
CA HIS A 576 5.40 -15.40 -22.39
C HIS A 576 4.64 -16.70 -22.64
N ASN A 577 4.13 -16.84 -23.86
CA ASN A 577 3.54 -18.10 -24.32
C ASN A 577 4.60 -19.18 -24.52
N LYS A 578 4.15 -20.43 -24.67
CA LYS A 578 5.03 -21.60 -24.85
C LYS A 578 6.03 -21.43 -26.00
N ASP A 579 5.58 -20.87 -27.11
CA ASP A 579 6.37 -20.75 -28.35
C ASP A 579 7.25 -19.49 -28.37
N LYS A 580 7.22 -18.67 -27.31
CA LYS A 580 7.96 -17.40 -27.18
C LYS A 580 7.63 -16.40 -28.30
N THR A 581 6.43 -16.49 -28.87
CA THR A 581 5.93 -15.64 -29.95
C THR A 581 4.96 -14.55 -29.47
N PHE A 582 4.53 -14.62 -28.22
CA PHE A 582 3.82 -13.55 -27.50
C PHE A 582 4.44 -13.37 -26.10
N LEU A 583 4.75 -12.13 -25.75
CA LEU A 583 5.48 -11.72 -24.54
C LEU A 583 4.82 -10.46 -23.97
N THR A 584 4.75 -10.36 -22.64
CA THR A 584 4.35 -9.14 -21.94
C THR A 584 5.39 -8.80 -20.87
N TRP A 585 5.92 -7.59 -20.90
CA TRP A 585 6.61 -7.02 -19.73
C TRP A 585 5.58 -6.30 -18.87
N VAL A 586 5.66 -6.53 -17.56
CA VAL A 586 4.78 -5.93 -16.55
C VAL A 586 5.61 -4.99 -15.68
N ASN A 587 5.18 -3.72 -15.61
CA ASN A 587 5.75 -2.66 -14.77
C ASN A 587 7.24 -2.31 -15.04
N GLU A 588 7.65 -2.31 -16.30
CA GLU A 588 8.98 -1.86 -16.73
C GLU A 588 9.02 -0.33 -16.88
N GLU A 589 8.79 0.23 -18.08
CA GLU A 589 8.60 1.67 -18.30
C GLU A 589 7.11 2.05 -18.20
N ASP A 590 6.28 1.30 -18.94
CA ASP A 590 4.81 1.39 -18.89
C ASP A 590 4.26 0.20 -18.08
N HIS A 591 2.97 0.24 -17.73
CA HIS A 591 2.38 -0.86 -16.95
C HIS A 591 2.46 -2.18 -17.69
N LEU A 592 2.17 -2.17 -19.00
CA LEU A 592 2.28 -3.32 -19.87
C LEU A 592 2.97 -2.96 -21.18
N ARG A 593 3.89 -3.83 -21.59
CA ARG A 593 4.44 -3.85 -22.95
C ARG A 593 4.10 -5.18 -23.60
N LEU A 594 3.08 -5.15 -24.46
CA LEU A 594 2.56 -6.33 -25.16
C LEU A 594 3.32 -6.49 -26.47
N ILE A 595 3.90 -7.67 -26.69
CA ILE A 595 4.83 -7.93 -27.77
C ILE A 595 4.40 -9.23 -28.47
N SER A 596 4.23 -9.15 -29.78
CA SER A 596 4.12 -10.32 -30.65
C SER A 596 5.32 -10.35 -31.58
N MET A 597 5.95 -11.52 -31.76
CA MET A 597 7.10 -11.66 -32.64
C MET A 597 7.28 -13.10 -33.13
N GLN A 598 8.01 -13.26 -34.23
CA GLN A 598 8.49 -14.55 -34.73
C GLN A 598 9.65 -14.36 -35.71
N LYS A 599 10.31 -15.47 -36.07
CA LYS A 599 11.27 -15.49 -37.18
C LYS A 599 10.55 -15.33 -38.52
N GLY A 600 11.23 -14.77 -39.51
CA GLY A 600 10.68 -14.53 -40.85
C GLY A 600 9.82 -13.28 -40.97
N GLY A 601 9.22 -13.09 -42.15
CA GLY A 601 8.54 -11.87 -42.58
C GLY A 601 7.01 -11.83 -42.40
N ASP A 602 6.39 -12.81 -41.72
CA ASP A 602 4.92 -12.87 -41.62
C ASP A 602 4.35 -11.82 -40.64
N LEU A 603 4.25 -10.59 -41.12
CA LEU A 603 3.69 -9.47 -40.37
C LEU A 603 2.21 -9.69 -40.03
N GLY A 604 1.46 -10.31 -40.94
CA GLY A 604 0.04 -10.59 -40.74
C GLY A 604 -0.20 -11.52 -39.54
N GLU A 605 0.57 -12.60 -39.43
CA GLU A 605 0.47 -13.53 -38.30
C GLU A 605 0.84 -12.85 -36.97
N VAL A 606 1.97 -12.13 -36.96
CA VAL A 606 2.41 -11.37 -35.79
C VAL A 606 1.35 -10.37 -35.32
N TYR A 607 0.75 -9.63 -36.26
CA TYR A 607 -0.30 -8.65 -35.94
C TYR A 607 -1.57 -9.31 -35.43
N ARG A 608 -2.07 -10.36 -36.11
CA ARG A 608 -3.26 -11.11 -35.69
C ARG A 608 -3.11 -11.65 -34.27
N ARG A 609 -1.95 -12.23 -33.94
CA ARG A 609 -1.66 -12.74 -32.59
C ARG A 609 -1.69 -11.62 -31.55
N LEU A 610 -1.11 -10.46 -31.86
CA LEU A 610 -1.14 -9.28 -30.96
C LEU A 610 -2.57 -8.77 -30.72
N VAL A 611 -3.34 -8.59 -31.79
CA VAL A 611 -4.72 -8.09 -31.73
C VAL A 611 -5.60 -9.04 -30.93
N LYS A 612 -5.48 -10.36 -31.18
CA LYS A 612 -6.17 -11.39 -30.42
C LYS A 612 -5.85 -11.30 -28.93
N ALA A 613 -4.58 -11.19 -28.57
CA ALA A 613 -4.18 -11.07 -27.17
C ALA A 613 -4.73 -9.80 -26.50
N ILE A 614 -4.65 -8.65 -27.16
CA ILE A 614 -5.18 -7.38 -26.62
C ILE A 614 -6.70 -7.47 -26.41
N ASN A 615 -7.43 -8.01 -27.39
CA ASN A 615 -8.88 -8.16 -27.29
C ASN A 615 -9.30 -9.08 -26.14
N GLU A 616 -8.54 -10.14 -25.85
CA GLU A 616 -8.80 -10.99 -24.68
C GLU A 616 -8.48 -10.26 -23.37
N LEU A 617 -7.37 -9.52 -23.30
CA LEU A 617 -6.99 -8.77 -22.10
C LEU A 617 -7.98 -7.64 -21.78
N GLU A 618 -8.49 -6.92 -22.80
CA GLU A 618 -9.47 -5.84 -22.60
C GLU A 618 -10.84 -6.33 -22.09
N LYS A 619 -11.11 -7.65 -22.08
CA LYS A 619 -12.29 -8.21 -21.39
C LYS A 619 -12.16 -8.15 -19.87
N LYS A 620 -10.94 -8.00 -19.34
CA LYS A 620 -10.62 -7.98 -17.90
C LYS A 620 -9.98 -6.68 -17.46
N LEU A 621 -9.29 -5.98 -18.36
CA LEU A 621 -8.52 -4.77 -18.08
C LEU A 621 -9.10 -3.56 -18.80
N THR A 622 -9.10 -2.42 -18.11
CA THR A 622 -9.44 -1.12 -18.71
C THR A 622 -8.18 -0.29 -18.86
N PHE A 623 -7.81 0.02 -20.11
CA PHE A 623 -6.63 0.81 -20.40
C PHE A 623 -6.90 2.31 -20.46
N ALA A 624 -5.90 3.09 -20.05
CA ALA A 624 -5.89 4.54 -20.03
C ALA A 624 -5.94 5.13 -21.43
N LYS A 625 -7.00 5.87 -21.75
CA LYS A 625 -7.21 6.53 -23.04
C LYS A 625 -7.77 7.95 -22.83
N ARG A 626 -7.43 8.88 -23.72
CA ARG A 626 -8.05 10.21 -23.78
C ARG A 626 -8.38 10.58 -25.23
N ASP A 627 -9.56 11.15 -25.42
CA ASP A 627 -10.01 11.63 -26.72
C ASP A 627 -8.99 12.60 -27.33
N GLY A 628 -8.63 12.36 -28.59
CA GLY A 628 -7.59 13.11 -29.29
C GLY A 628 -6.15 12.74 -28.93
N TYR A 629 -5.89 11.96 -27.88
CA TYR A 629 -4.54 11.50 -27.51
C TYR A 629 -4.32 10.02 -27.82
N GLY A 630 -5.40 9.22 -27.86
CA GLY A 630 -5.31 7.76 -27.94
C GLY A 630 -4.98 7.14 -26.59
N TYR A 631 -4.19 6.07 -26.60
CA TYR A 631 -3.70 5.46 -25.37
C TYR A 631 -2.66 6.34 -24.68
N LEU A 632 -2.75 6.37 -23.35
CA LEU A 632 -1.85 7.14 -22.50
C LEU A 632 -0.72 6.25 -21.96
N THR A 633 0.50 6.78 -22.00
CA THR A 633 1.74 6.09 -21.61
C THR A 633 2.55 6.96 -20.67
N PHE A 634 3.53 6.36 -19.99
CA PHE A 634 4.40 7.07 -19.07
C PHE A 634 5.23 8.14 -19.79
N CYS A 635 5.81 7.78 -20.94
CA CYS A 635 6.52 8.72 -21.81
C CYS A 635 5.57 9.32 -22.87
N PRO A 636 5.51 10.65 -23.06
CA PRO A 636 4.65 11.28 -24.08
C PRO A 636 5.06 10.94 -25.52
N SER A 637 6.27 10.40 -25.71
CA SER A 637 6.73 9.92 -27.02
C SER A 637 5.96 8.69 -27.52
N ASN A 638 5.36 7.91 -26.61
CA ASN A 638 4.69 6.65 -26.91
C ASN A 638 3.15 6.76 -26.94
N LEU A 639 2.58 7.97 -26.98
CA LEU A 639 1.13 8.20 -27.07
C LEU A 639 0.51 7.75 -28.40
N GLY A 640 -0.83 7.78 -28.48
CA GLY A 640 -1.60 7.45 -29.67
C GLY A 640 -1.84 5.95 -29.77
N THR A 641 -1.34 5.35 -30.85
CA THR A 641 -1.39 3.90 -31.05
C THR A 641 -0.48 3.15 -30.05
N THR A 642 0.57 3.84 -29.57
CA THR A 642 1.75 3.27 -28.88
C THR A 642 2.52 2.24 -29.71
N LEU A 643 2.09 1.99 -30.94
CA LEU A 643 2.48 0.83 -31.73
C LEU A 643 3.85 1.04 -32.36
N ARG A 644 4.72 0.04 -32.20
CA ARG A 644 5.94 -0.11 -32.99
C ARG A 644 5.91 -1.47 -33.67
N ALA A 645 5.62 -1.49 -34.97
CA ALA A 645 5.89 -2.62 -35.83
C ALA A 645 7.30 -2.50 -36.41
N SER A 646 8.03 -3.60 -36.44
CA SER A 646 9.40 -3.64 -36.93
C SER A 646 9.79 -4.97 -37.54
N VAL A 647 10.76 -4.92 -38.46
CA VAL A 647 11.42 -6.11 -39.00
C VAL A 647 12.94 -5.97 -38.90
N HIS A 648 13.63 -7.09 -38.65
CA HIS A 648 15.06 -7.18 -38.90
C HIS A 648 15.27 -7.68 -40.32
N MET A 649 15.81 -6.82 -41.19
CA MET A 649 15.92 -7.10 -42.63
C MET A 649 17.33 -6.86 -43.15
N ALA A 650 17.85 -7.83 -43.92
CA ALA A 650 19.11 -7.72 -44.63
C ALA A 650 18.94 -6.86 -45.89
N ILE A 651 19.56 -5.69 -45.90
CA ILE A 651 19.52 -4.69 -46.98
C ILE A 651 20.94 -4.17 -47.31
N PRO A 652 21.90 -5.06 -47.65
CA PRO A 652 23.31 -4.71 -47.79
C PRO A 652 23.62 -3.78 -48.98
N ASN A 653 22.71 -3.63 -49.94
CA ASN A 653 22.91 -2.75 -51.09
C ASN A 653 22.22 -1.38 -50.89
N VAL A 654 20.99 -1.36 -50.39
CA VAL A 654 20.19 -0.16 -50.08
C VAL A 654 20.83 0.66 -48.98
N SER A 655 21.31 0.01 -47.91
CA SER A 655 21.95 0.71 -46.79
C SER A 655 23.19 1.52 -47.18
N LYS A 656 23.83 1.20 -48.31
CA LYS A 656 25.00 1.91 -48.85
C LYS A 656 24.63 3.09 -49.75
N GLN A 657 23.35 3.26 -50.09
CA GLN A 657 22.90 4.33 -50.97
C GLN A 657 22.83 5.66 -50.21
N PRO A 658 23.31 6.77 -50.80
CA PRO A 658 23.34 8.07 -50.13
C PRO A 658 21.95 8.60 -49.76
N ASN A 659 20.92 8.21 -50.51
CA ASN A 659 19.53 8.63 -50.30
C ASN A 659 18.72 7.66 -49.40
N PHE A 660 19.35 6.67 -48.75
CA PHE A 660 18.64 5.69 -47.92
C PHE A 660 17.80 6.33 -46.79
N LYS A 661 18.38 7.30 -46.07
CA LYS A 661 17.68 7.98 -44.97
C LYS A 661 16.51 8.83 -45.47
N GLU A 662 16.69 9.51 -46.60
CA GLU A 662 15.63 10.30 -47.23
C GLU A 662 14.48 9.39 -47.71
N PHE A 663 14.82 8.24 -48.30
CA PHE A 663 13.84 7.24 -48.70
C PHE A 663 13.03 6.74 -47.50
N CYS A 664 13.69 6.42 -46.39
CA CYS A 664 13.00 6.01 -45.16
C CYS A 664 12.06 7.11 -44.64
N GLU A 665 12.50 8.37 -44.62
CA GLU A 665 11.67 9.48 -44.15
C GLU A 665 10.41 9.66 -45.00
N LYS A 666 10.50 9.48 -46.33
CA LYS A 666 9.36 9.54 -47.25
C LYS A 666 8.26 8.53 -46.89
N TYR A 667 8.65 7.35 -46.43
CA TYR A 667 7.71 6.29 -46.00
C TYR A 667 7.46 6.31 -44.48
N SER A 668 7.95 7.32 -43.75
CA SER A 668 7.87 7.38 -42.29
C SER A 668 8.44 6.13 -41.60
N ILE A 669 9.50 5.56 -42.18
CA ILE A 669 10.26 4.45 -41.62
C ILE A 669 11.46 5.00 -40.84
N GLN A 670 11.72 4.42 -39.67
CA GLN A 670 12.89 4.68 -38.87
C GLN A 670 13.84 3.48 -38.93
N PRO A 671 14.99 3.59 -39.62
CA PRO A 671 16.04 2.56 -39.61
C PRO A 671 16.92 2.69 -38.36
N ARG A 672 17.22 1.56 -37.70
CA ARG A 672 18.13 1.45 -36.55
C ARG A 672 19.04 0.21 -36.70
N GLY A 673 20.12 0.13 -35.92
CA GLY A 673 20.89 -1.10 -35.77
C GLY A 673 20.10 -2.19 -35.04
N ILE A 674 20.62 -3.42 -35.07
CA ILE A 674 19.92 -4.64 -34.62
C ILE A 674 19.81 -4.80 -33.10
N HIS A 675 20.52 -3.97 -32.32
CA HIS A 675 20.51 -3.99 -30.84
C HIS A 675 19.72 -2.82 -30.22
N GLY A 676 18.90 -2.11 -31.01
CA GLY A 676 17.97 -1.10 -30.51
C GLY A 676 18.39 0.35 -30.78
N GLU A 677 17.78 1.28 -30.03
CA GLU A 677 18.02 2.72 -30.16
C GLU A 677 19.49 3.02 -29.84
N HIS A 678 20.23 3.55 -30.83
CA HIS A 678 21.67 3.85 -30.77
C HIS A 678 22.67 2.73 -31.09
N SER A 679 22.23 1.57 -31.60
CA SER A 679 23.16 0.54 -32.12
C SER A 679 23.56 0.78 -33.58
N GLU A 680 24.79 0.42 -33.93
CA GLU A 680 25.24 0.35 -35.33
C GLU A 680 24.65 -0.89 -36.03
N SER A 681 24.48 -0.81 -37.35
CA SER A 681 24.03 -1.94 -38.16
C SER A 681 25.21 -2.87 -38.45
N GLU A 682 25.14 -4.13 -38.02
CA GLU A 682 26.11 -5.15 -38.39
C GLU A 682 25.67 -5.89 -39.67
N GLY A 683 26.61 -6.15 -40.58
CA GLY A 683 26.37 -7.01 -41.75
C GLY A 683 25.34 -6.50 -42.77
N GLY A 684 24.93 -5.23 -42.72
CA GLY A 684 23.89 -4.69 -43.60
C GLY A 684 22.46 -5.07 -43.17
N VAL A 685 22.26 -5.51 -41.93
CA VAL A 685 20.94 -5.78 -41.34
C VAL A 685 20.47 -4.59 -40.53
N TYR A 686 19.21 -4.19 -40.73
CA TYR A 686 18.60 -3.06 -40.02
C TYR A 686 17.28 -3.46 -39.34
N ASP A 687 17.01 -2.85 -38.19
CA ASP A 687 15.68 -2.76 -37.60
C ASP A 687 14.92 -1.62 -38.30
N LEU A 688 13.96 -1.99 -39.14
CA LEU A 688 13.10 -1.06 -39.88
C LEU A 688 11.73 -1.01 -39.20
N SER A 689 11.32 0.18 -38.74
CA SER A 689 10.08 0.34 -37.97
C SER A 689 9.27 1.57 -38.36
N ASN A 690 7.96 1.59 -38.08
CA ASN A 690 7.16 2.81 -38.22
C ASN A 690 7.66 3.90 -37.26
N LYS A 691 7.77 5.12 -37.76
CA LYS A 691 8.18 6.30 -36.98
C LYS A 691 7.01 6.93 -36.24
N ARG A 692 5.84 6.99 -36.89
CA ARG A 692 4.65 7.67 -36.36
C ARG A 692 3.90 6.79 -35.37
N ARG A 693 3.39 7.42 -34.29
CA ARG A 693 2.55 6.77 -33.27
C ARG A 693 1.23 7.52 -33.02
N LEU A 694 1.24 8.84 -33.18
CA LEU A 694 0.11 9.74 -33.00
C LEU A 694 -0.46 10.22 -34.35
N GLY A 695 -1.75 10.54 -34.40
CA GLY A 695 -2.43 11.01 -35.62
C GLY A 695 -2.74 9.95 -36.69
N LEU A 696 -2.70 8.66 -36.34
CA LEU A 696 -3.06 7.53 -37.20
C LEU A 696 -3.58 6.36 -36.35
N THR A 697 -4.34 5.43 -36.92
CA THR A 697 -4.83 4.23 -36.21
C THR A 697 -3.75 3.15 -36.13
N GLU A 698 -3.93 2.14 -35.27
CA GLU A 698 -3.01 1.00 -35.17
C GLU A 698 -2.86 0.27 -36.51
N TYR A 699 -3.97 0.05 -37.22
CA TYR A 699 -3.94 -0.55 -38.56
C TYR A 699 -3.15 0.31 -39.54
N ALA A 700 -3.39 1.63 -39.56
CA ALA A 700 -2.68 2.54 -40.45
C ALA A 700 -1.17 2.57 -40.15
N ALA A 701 -0.77 2.51 -38.87
CA ALA A 701 0.64 2.45 -38.48
C ALA A 701 1.33 1.16 -38.97
N VAL A 702 0.64 0.02 -38.90
CA VAL A 702 1.17 -1.26 -39.42
C VAL A 702 1.21 -1.27 -40.95
N ARG A 703 0.22 -0.68 -41.61
CA ARG A 703 0.23 -0.52 -43.08
C ARG A 703 1.36 0.40 -43.55
N GLU A 704 1.57 1.53 -42.88
CA GLU A 704 2.67 2.46 -43.17
C GLU A 704 4.03 1.75 -43.06
N MET A 705 4.21 0.91 -42.02
CA MET A 705 5.39 0.07 -41.87
C MET A 705 5.54 -0.93 -43.04
N LEU A 706 4.48 -1.68 -43.33
CA LEU A 706 4.46 -2.70 -44.39
C LEU A 706 4.81 -2.11 -45.76
N ASP A 707 4.15 -1.03 -46.14
CA ASP A 707 4.34 -0.37 -47.45
C ASP A 707 5.79 0.14 -47.59
N GLY A 708 6.34 0.74 -46.54
CA GLY A 708 7.72 1.21 -46.53
C GLY A 708 8.75 0.07 -46.62
N VAL A 709 8.53 -1.03 -45.89
CA VAL A 709 9.43 -2.18 -45.93
C VAL A 709 9.37 -2.91 -47.28
N LEU A 710 8.19 -3.06 -47.88
CA LEU A 710 8.05 -3.64 -49.23
C LEU A 710 8.74 -2.77 -50.29
N ALA A 711 8.66 -1.44 -50.15
CA ALA A 711 9.37 -0.53 -51.04
C ALA A 711 10.91 -0.66 -50.89
N ILE A 712 11.41 -0.82 -49.67
CA ILE A 712 12.83 -1.10 -49.40
C ILE A 712 13.25 -2.46 -49.96
N LYS A 713 12.43 -3.50 -49.77
CA LYS A 713 12.64 -4.85 -50.31
C LYS A 713 12.82 -4.82 -51.82
N LYS A 714 11.88 -4.20 -52.52
CA LYS A 714 11.92 -4.05 -53.97
C LYS A 714 13.19 -3.33 -54.43
N TRP A 715 13.57 -2.25 -53.74
CA TRP A 715 14.78 -1.50 -54.09
C TRP A 715 16.06 -2.33 -53.88
N GLU A 716 16.13 -3.13 -52.82
CA GLU A 716 17.23 -4.04 -52.57
C GLU A 716 17.33 -5.14 -53.63
N GLU A 717 16.21 -5.73 -54.03
CA GLU A 717 16.16 -6.73 -55.12
C GLU A 717 16.59 -6.14 -56.47
N GLU A 718 16.15 -4.91 -56.79
CA GLU A 718 16.56 -4.21 -58.01
C GLU A 718 18.06 -3.87 -58.03
N LEU A 719 18.65 -3.54 -56.88
CA LEU A 719 20.08 -3.31 -56.75
C LEU A 719 20.89 -4.61 -56.83
N ALA A 720 20.36 -5.70 -56.25
CA ALA A 720 20.99 -7.01 -56.30
C ALA A 720 21.01 -7.58 -57.73
N ALA A 721 19.94 -7.37 -58.52
CA ALA A 721 19.86 -7.83 -59.91
C ALA A 721 20.75 -7.07 -60.91
N LYS A 722 21.30 -5.91 -60.51
CA LYS A 722 22.22 -5.09 -61.33
C LYS A 722 23.70 -5.44 -61.13
N LYS A 723 24.00 -6.36 -60.21
CA LYS A 723 25.33 -6.93 -59.98
C LYS A 723 25.38 -8.31 -60.60
#